data_AF-A0A4Q6IEY9-F1
#
_entry.id   AF-A0A4Q6IEY9-F1
#
_cell.length_a   1.000
_cell.length_b   1.000
_cell.length_c   1.000
_cell.angle_alpha   90.00
_cell.angle_beta   90.00
_cell.angle_gamma   90.00
#
_symmetry.space_group_name_H-M   'P 1'
#
loop_
_entity.id
_entity.type
_entity.pdbx_description
1 polymer ?
#
loop_
_entity_poly.entity_id
_entity_poly.type
_entity_poly.pdbx_seq_one_letter_code
_entity_poly.pdbx_strand_id
1 'polypeptide(L)'
;MRALVPGTIRYKAATDLAILQDEFEDNPVKVLVGLVRELGERVTITALRKCAESMGIAASMSLDEWGHMRQLLLAEPQIRQDGKSGLRWSEGGSKSESPSRQQSAPEALRELASKPRKIRARTKQSLSAAVSAGLKELSPYELLAAHALDVPVTEWPQQWTETRPEQVPEEIRLVAVEHITEMSRARSRIVLPGTEPGPAARKAADIPSSLGLLPLLVPLVAMPASSLAADKAARALSGEHAWNALRAAMDYFEQALSVGSDPKDTSDREERLAPLSARARELLKTVLMRRPKEDDLPWRDFAEEMASRACALLADPRTRQQPNGTVRAWAQHVAAHPAIPTELREAARTVQVVAAVEAADAVDADSTGIGERTKESREVEAVRETLTGDAEQTKSTGVEEGSDADAEVGEAATFAPRDAAVAADDPPQDVTNDVPDETPEAAQEPERNPQAEIAALTRLLEEERSNADAARAEHERERRAASAALAEAEAAANRLRLRVEDEEKHRAEAEARAHATEAKWESAQRDLEEAAQRAEAMTRQLRRRDDELRQSRQTARGASQAQLRQARIDTLRVLAAVLAEVADQAVHEGEKEGLANALYRRVLARAAAAGVLDIGVLGEETDYDPAVHRAPGGPAARVVVERPGFVWQGPREPGPVVLEQAIVRRAE
;
A
#
# COMPACT_ATOMS: atom_id res chain seq x y z
N MET A 1 56.52 36.46 -20.11
CA MET A 1 55.33 36.42 -20.99
C MET A 1 55.47 35.20 -21.89
N ARG A 2 54.52 34.26 -21.89
CA ARG A 2 54.51 33.20 -22.92
C ARG A 2 54.10 33.85 -24.24
N ALA A 3 54.80 33.53 -25.34
CA ALA A 3 54.41 34.04 -26.66
C ALA A 3 52.97 33.63 -26.97
N LEU A 4 52.16 34.57 -27.47
CA LEU A 4 50.79 34.29 -27.93
C LEU A 4 50.89 33.42 -29.18
N VAL A 5 50.49 32.15 -29.06
CA VAL A 5 50.49 31.21 -30.19
C VAL A 5 49.19 31.42 -30.98
N PRO A 6 49.26 31.69 -32.30
CA PRO A 6 48.07 31.79 -33.14
C PRO A 6 47.15 30.58 -32.98
N GLY A 7 45.85 30.83 -32.80
CA GLY A 7 44.83 29.79 -32.59
C GLY A 7 44.55 29.42 -31.13
N THR A 8 45.27 30.00 -30.16
CA THR A 8 44.92 29.89 -28.74
C THR A 8 43.77 30.82 -28.34
N ILE A 9 42.98 30.46 -27.34
CA ILE A 9 41.95 31.30 -26.69
C ILE A 9 42.55 32.62 -26.24
N ARG A 10 43.77 32.60 -25.67
CA ARG A 10 44.49 33.82 -25.30
C ARG A 10 44.88 34.69 -26.49
N TYR A 11 45.23 34.09 -27.62
CA TYR A 11 45.48 34.83 -28.86
C TYR A 11 44.19 35.45 -29.40
N LYS A 12 43.10 34.68 -29.47
CA LYS A 12 41.76 35.18 -29.86
C LYS A 12 41.30 36.33 -28.96
N ALA A 13 41.46 36.22 -27.65
CA ALA A 13 41.09 37.28 -26.71
C ALA A 13 41.87 38.59 -26.96
N ALA A 14 43.11 38.50 -27.44
CA ALA A 14 43.96 39.66 -27.73
C ALA A 14 43.71 40.26 -29.12
N THR A 15 43.28 39.47 -30.10
CA THR A 15 43.10 39.93 -31.48
C THR A 15 41.64 40.23 -31.84
N ASP A 16 40.68 39.48 -31.28
CA ASP A 16 39.29 39.48 -31.71
C ASP A 16 38.34 39.11 -30.55
N LEU A 17 38.29 39.99 -29.54
CA LEU A 17 37.55 39.74 -28.30
C LEU A 17 36.05 39.54 -28.53
N ALA A 18 35.45 40.29 -29.46
CA ALA A 18 34.01 40.21 -29.74
C ALA A 18 33.61 38.81 -30.23
N ILE A 19 34.37 38.24 -31.17
CA ILE A 19 34.12 36.89 -31.68
C ILE A 19 34.26 35.84 -30.56
N LEU A 20 35.22 36.02 -29.65
CA LEU A 20 35.39 35.09 -28.54
C LEU A 20 34.29 35.21 -27.48
N GLN A 21 33.72 36.40 -27.29
CA GLN A 21 32.53 36.59 -26.44
C GLN A 21 31.32 35.88 -27.07
N ASP A 22 31.10 36.02 -28.37
CA ASP A 22 30.03 35.31 -29.09
C ASP A 22 30.21 33.78 -29.02
N GLU A 23 31.44 33.27 -29.22
CA GLU A 23 31.76 31.83 -29.07
C GLU A 23 31.51 31.33 -27.64
N PHE A 24 31.73 32.18 -26.63
CA PHE A 24 31.49 31.85 -25.23
C PHE A 24 30.00 31.86 -24.89
N GLU A 25 29.22 32.77 -25.46
CA GLU A 25 27.76 32.80 -25.29
C GLU A 25 27.10 31.59 -25.96
N ASP A 26 27.58 31.16 -27.12
CA ASP A 26 27.09 29.97 -27.82
C ASP A 26 27.50 28.67 -27.11
N ASN A 27 28.79 28.53 -26.75
CA ASN A 27 29.30 27.32 -26.10
C ASN A 27 30.40 27.62 -25.06
N PRO A 28 30.02 27.96 -23.82
CA PRO A 28 30.97 28.32 -22.78
C PRO A 28 31.87 27.14 -22.39
N VAL A 29 31.36 25.91 -22.46
CA VAL A 29 32.11 24.69 -22.14
C VAL A 29 33.29 24.52 -23.09
N LYS A 30 33.06 24.64 -24.40
CA LYS A 30 34.10 24.50 -25.43
C LYS A 30 35.24 25.51 -25.27
N VAL A 31 34.91 26.77 -24.99
CA VAL A 31 35.91 27.83 -24.76
C VAL A 31 36.73 27.55 -23.49
N LEU A 32 36.06 27.16 -22.41
CA LEU A 32 36.72 26.85 -21.13
C LEU A 32 37.56 25.57 -21.20
N VAL A 33 37.14 24.55 -21.94
CA VAL A 33 37.94 23.35 -22.25
C VAL A 33 39.24 23.74 -22.97
N GLY A 34 39.14 24.61 -23.99
CA GLY A 34 40.29 25.16 -24.70
C GLY A 34 41.25 25.90 -23.77
N LEU A 35 40.69 26.68 -22.83
CA LEU A 35 41.47 27.41 -21.83
C LEU A 35 42.16 26.48 -20.81
N VAL A 36 41.50 25.42 -20.36
CA VAL A 36 42.11 24.38 -19.49
C VAL A 36 43.28 23.70 -20.21
N ARG A 37 43.10 23.37 -21.50
CA ARG A 37 44.17 22.80 -22.34
C ARG A 37 45.39 23.72 -22.44
N GLU A 38 45.18 25.03 -22.61
CA GLU A 38 46.26 26.02 -22.70
C GLU A 38 46.99 26.30 -21.38
N LEU A 39 46.24 26.25 -20.28
CA LEU A 39 46.77 26.50 -18.94
C LEU A 39 47.61 25.33 -18.42
N GLY A 40 47.43 24.12 -18.96
CA GLY A 40 48.29 22.95 -18.73
C GLY A 40 47.78 21.99 -17.66
N GLU A 41 48.71 21.26 -17.02
CA GLU A 41 48.42 19.99 -16.32
C GLU A 41 47.44 20.10 -15.14
N ARG A 42 47.30 21.26 -14.48
CA ARG A 42 46.37 21.43 -13.34
C ARG A 42 45.89 22.87 -13.24
N VAL A 43 44.57 23.05 -13.30
CA VAL A 43 43.90 24.36 -13.22
C VAL A 43 42.76 24.29 -12.22
N THR A 44 42.73 25.16 -11.22
CA THR A 44 41.55 25.24 -10.34
C THR A 44 40.43 26.03 -11.00
N ILE A 45 39.17 25.74 -10.64
CA ILE A 45 38.02 26.52 -11.15
C ILE A 45 38.16 28.02 -10.87
N THR A 46 38.76 28.37 -9.73
CA THR A 46 39.05 29.76 -9.35
C THR A 46 40.11 30.42 -10.24
N ALA A 47 41.13 29.66 -10.65
CA ALA A 47 42.15 30.14 -11.58
C ALA A 47 41.58 30.26 -13.00
N LEU A 48 40.72 29.32 -13.40
CA LEU A 48 40.03 29.35 -14.69
C LEU A 48 39.11 30.58 -14.77
N ARG A 49 38.30 30.83 -13.73
CA ARG A 49 37.46 32.02 -13.61
C ARG A 49 38.26 33.31 -13.71
N LYS A 50 39.29 33.45 -12.87
CA LYS A 50 40.15 34.65 -12.88
C LYS A 50 40.79 34.88 -14.25
N CYS A 51 41.16 33.80 -14.94
CA CYS A 51 41.72 33.89 -16.29
C CYS A 51 40.66 34.33 -17.31
N ALA A 52 39.44 33.80 -17.27
CA ALA A 52 38.34 34.22 -18.12
C ALA A 52 37.97 35.70 -17.90
N GLU A 53 37.79 36.10 -16.64
CA GLU A 53 37.50 37.48 -16.24
C GLU A 53 38.60 38.44 -16.73
N SER A 54 39.88 38.06 -16.60
CA SER A 54 41.00 38.90 -17.06
C SER A 54 41.07 39.07 -18.59
N MET A 55 40.41 38.18 -19.34
CA MET A 55 40.29 38.28 -20.80
C MET A 55 39.01 39.02 -21.22
N GLY A 56 38.19 39.50 -20.28
CA GLY A 56 36.90 40.15 -20.60
C GLY A 56 35.79 39.16 -20.97
N ILE A 57 35.97 37.88 -20.65
CA ILE A 57 35.00 36.79 -20.90
C ILE A 57 34.36 36.42 -19.55
N ALA A 58 33.06 36.11 -19.54
CA ALA A 58 32.33 35.68 -18.34
C ALA A 58 32.29 36.71 -17.19
N ALA A 59 32.47 38.01 -17.47
CA ALA A 59 32.43 39.07 -16.45
C ALA A 59 31.07 39.20 -15.75
N SER A 60 30.00 38.71 -16.38
CA SER A 60 28.63 38.70 -15.87
C SER A 60 28.24 37.42 -15.13
N MET A 61 29.05 36.36 -15.17
CA MET A 61 28.69 35.07 -14.56
C MET A 61 28.81 35.10 -13.03
N SER A 62 27.73 34.73 -12.36
CA SER A 62 27.65 34.55 -10.91
C SER A 62 28.47 33.35 -10.42
N LEU A 63 28.74 33.32 -9.11
CA LEU A 63 29.43 32.19 -8.45
C LEU A 63 28.70 30.85 -8.64
N ASP A 64 27.38 30.86 -8.65
CA ASP A 64 26.54 29.66 -8.80
C ASP A 64 26.62 29.10 -10.22
N GLU A 65 26.62 29.97 -11.23
CA GLU A 65 26.80 29.58 -12.64
C GLU A 65 28.19 28.97 -12.87
N TRP A 66 29.24 29.48 -12.21
CA TRP A 66 30.56 28.83 -12.22
C TRP A 66 30.55 27.46 -11.52
N GLY A 67 29.72 27.28 -10.50
CA GLY A 67 29.48 25.98 -9.86
C GLY A 67 28.85 24.97 -10.83
N HIS A 68 27.86 25.42 -11.61
CA HIS A 68 27.23 24.61 -12.65
C HIS A 68 28.20 24.32 -13.80
N MET A 69 28.95 25.33 -14.26
CA MET A 69 29.95 25.20 -15.32
C MET A 69 31.04 24.19 -14.96
N ARG A 70 31.42 24.11 -13.67
CA ARG A 70 32.33 23.07 -13.19
C ARG A 70 31.76 21.66 -13.40
N GLN A 71 30.46 21.46 -13.18
CA GLN A 71 29.82 20.16 -13.40
C GLN A 71 29.79 19.81 -14.89
N LEU A 72 29.48 20.79 -15.75
CA LEU A 72 29.52 20.62 -17.21
C LEU A 72 30.92 20.29 -17.71
N LEU A 73 31.95 21.01 -17.23
CA LEU A 73 33.35 20.72 -17.57
C LEU A 73 33.80 19.34 -17.10
N LEU A 74 33.27 18.83 -15.99
CA LEU A 74 33.58 17.47 -15.52
C LEU A 74 32.83 16.37 -16.30
N ALA A 75 31.78 16.72 -17.04
CA ALA A 75 31.12 15.82 -17.96
C ALA A 75 31.92 15.64 -19.27
N GLU A 76 32.82 16.57 -19.60
CA GLU A 76 33.64 16.48 -20.81
C GLU A 76 34.69 15.36 -20.73
N PRO A 77 34.77 14.45 -21.72
CA PRO A 77 35.63 13.26 -21.65
C PRO A 77 37.13 13.56 -21.48
N GLN A 78 37.54 14.76 -21.91
CA GLN A 78 38.93 15.18 -21.98
C GLN A 78 39.39 15.90 -20.70
N ILE A 79 38.46 16.25 -19.80
CA ILE A 79 38.76 16.91 -18.53
C ILE A 79 38.64 15.90 -17.39
N ARG A 80 39.70 15.81 -16.58
CA ARG A 80 39.74 14.97 -15.38
C ARG A 80 39.83 15.83 -14.14
N GLN A 81 39.11 15.43 -13.09
CA GLN A 81 39.29 16.03 -11.78
C GLN A 81 40.60 15.55 -11.16
N ASP A 82 41.44 16.50 -10.77
CA ASP A 82 42.71 16.25 -10.09
C ASP A 82 42.70 16.91 -8.71
N GLY A 83 42.33 16.14 -7.69
CA GLY A 83 42.14 16.62 -6.31
C GLY A 83 40.77 17.27 -6.05
N LYS A 84 40.64 17.99 -4.92
CA LYS A 84 39.34 18.57 -4.50
C LYS A 84 38.80 19.64 -5.45
N SER A 85 39.69 20.39 -6.12
CA SER A 85 39.33 21.57 -6.92
C SER A 85 40.10 21.72 -8.24
N GLY A 86 41.05 20.83 -8.54
CA GLY A 86 41.83 20.88 -9.77
C GLY A 86 41.13 20.18 -10.94
N LEU A 87 41.26 20.77 -12.12
CA LEU A 87 40.90 20.23 -13.42
C LEU A 87 42.19 20.00 -14.21
N ARG A 88 42.29 18.87 -14.90
CA ARG A 88 43.43 18.50 -15.74
C ARG A 88 42.92 18.09 -17.11
N TRP A 89 43.53 18.64 -18.16
CA TRP A 89 43.36 18.13 -19.51
C TRP A 89 44.09 16.79 -19.67
N SER A 90 43.43 15.76 -20.19
CA SER A 90 44.06 14.49 -20.56
C SER A 90 44.08 14.33 -22.08
N GLU A 91 45.27 14.45 -22.68
CA GLU A 91 45.48 14.49 -24.14
C GLU A 91 45.35 13.13 -24.84
N GLY A 92 44.98 12.09 -24.11
CA GLY A 92 44.62 10.80 -24.66
C GLY A 92 43.29 10.37 -24.10
N GLY A 93 42.33 10.05 -24.97
CA GLY A 93 41.30 9.08 -24.62
C GLY A 93 42.01 7.94 -23.92
N SER A 94 41.65 7.69 -22.65
CA SER A 94 42.25 6.62 -21.87
C SER A 94 42.32 5.40 -22.76
N LYS A 95 43.54 4.86 -22.98
CA LYS A 95 43.69 3.43 -23.20
C LYS A 95 42.75 2.80 -22.19
N SER A 96 41.67 2.23 -22.73
CA SER A 96 40.58 1.64 -21.99
C SER A 96 41.19 0.94 -20.78
N GLU A 97 40.87 1.40 -19.57
CA GLU A 97 40.79 0.45 -18.46
C GLU A 97 39.98 -0.70 -19.05
N SER A 98 40.60 -1.87 -19.09
CA SER A 98 40.17 -3.10 -19.77
C SER A 98 38.65 -3.16 -19.79
N PRO A 99 37.99 -3.45 -20.95
CA PRO A 99 36.54 -3.38 -21.08
C PRO A 99 35.94 -4.01 -19.83
N SER A 100 35.45 -3.15 -18.93
CA SER A 100 34.86 -3.60 -17.68
C SER A 100 33.78 -4.53 -18.16
N ARG A 101 33.95 -5.84 -17.90
CA ARG A 101 32.92 -6.86 -18.13
C ARG A 101 31.62 -6.16 -17.82
N GLN A 102 30.74 -6.03 -18.81
CA GLN A 102 29.46 -5.34 -18.64
C GLN A 102 28.80 -6.01 -17.45
N GLN A 103 28.92 -5.39 -16.28
CA GLN A 103 28.35 -5.91 -15.06
C GLN A 103 26.85 -5.81 -15.26
N SER A 104 26.14 -6.89 -14.98
CA SER A 104 24.69 -6.86 -14.98
C SER A 104 24.24 -5.81 -13.94
N ALA A 105 23.07 -5.21 -14.18
CA ALA A 105 22.49 -4.26 -13.22
C ALA A 105 22.44 -4.81 -11.77
N PRO A 106 22.06 -6.07 -11.49
CA PRO A 106 22.08 -6.60 -10.12
C PRO A 106 23.49 -6.72 -9.54
N GLU A 107 24.51 -7.07 -10.33
CA GLU A 107 25.91 -7.10 -9.87
C GLU A 107 26.43 -5.71 -9.53
N ALA A 108 26.17 -4.73 -10.40
CA ALA A 108 26.57 -3.34 -10.19
C ALA A 108 25.88 -2.74 -8.95
N LEU A 109 24.59 -3.06 -8.75
CA LEU A 109 23.83 -2.66 -7.56
C LEU A 109 24.38 -3.29 -6.29
N ARG A 110 24.74 -4.59 -6.33
CA ARG A 110 25.36 -5.28 -5.20
C ARG A 110 26.69 -4.63 -4.83
N GLU A 111 27.50 -4.26 -5.82
CA GLU A 111 28.78 -3.57 -5.58
C GLU A 111 28.54 -2.21 -4.91
N LEU A 112 27.54 -1.45 -5.36
CA LEU A 112 27.12 -0.18 -4.73
C LEU A 112 26.66 -0.37 -3.28
N ALA A 113 25.82 -1.38 -3.01
CA ALA A 113 25.27 -1.65 -1.68
C ALA A 113 26.34 -2.12 -0.68
N SER A 114 27.35 -2.87 -1.13
CA SER A 114 28.37 -3.45 -0.25
C SER A 114 29.35 -2.45 0.37
N LYS A 115 29.61 -1.30 -0.28
CA LYS A 115 30.70 -0.37 0.11
C LYS A 115 30.33 1.13 0.01
N PRO A 116 29.18 1.58 0.54
CA PRO A 116 28.66 2.93 0.27
C PRO A 116 29.62 4.06 0.66
N ARG A 117 30.46 3.88 1.69
CA ARG A 117 31.37 4.92 2.19
C ARG A 117 32.77 4.93 1.57
N LYS A 118 33.14 3.93 0.77
CA LYS A 118 34.52 3.76 0.26
C LYS A 118 34.65 3.81 -1.26
N ILE A 119 33.52 3.89 -1.99
CA ILE A 119 33.52 3.90 -3.45
C ILE A 119 33.95 5.30 -3.94
N ARG A 120 34.94 5.35 -4.84
CA ARG A 120 35.35 6.60 -5.50
C ARG A 120 34.19 7.13 -6.35
N ALA A 121 33.99 8.45 -6.39
CA ALA A 121 32.87 9.07 -7.11
C ALA A 121 32.73 8.58 -8.56
N ARG A 122 33.84 8.41 -9.29
CA ARG A 122 33.86 7.87 -10.66
C ARG A 122 33.32 6.44 -10.75
N THR A 123 33.72 5.58 -9.82
CA THR A 123 33.21 4.20 -9.73
C THR A 123 31.73 4.19 -9.36
N LYS A 124 31.30 5.04 -8.41
CA LYS A 124 29.87 5.19 -8.06
C LYS A 124 29.05 5.57 -9.29
N GLN A 125 29.52 6.56 -10.07
CA GLN A 125 28.84 7.02 -11.28
C GLN A 125 28.77 5.92 -12.36
N SER A 126 29.86 5.19 -12.58
CA SER A 126 29.89 4.06 -13.53
C SER A 126 28.94 2.94 -13.14
N LEU A 127 28.91 2.56 -11.86
CA LEU A 127 27.99 1.54 -11.34
C LEU A 127 26.54 2.04 -11.41
N SER A 128 26.28 3.29 -11.04
CA SER A 128 24.94 3.88 -11.12
C SER A 128 24.42 3.92 -12.55
N ALA A 129 25.29 4.20 -13.52
CA ALA A 129 24.95 4.17 -14.95
C ALA A 129 24.61 2.75 -15.42
N ALA A 130 25.38 1.74 -14.98
CA ALA A 130 25.09 0.34 -15.29
C ALA A 130 23.74 -0.12 -14.69
N VAL A 131 23.45 0.24 -13.43
CA VAL A 131 22.15 -0.04 -12.80
C VAL A 131 21.02 0.67 -13.54
N SER A 132 21.20 1.95 -13.90
CA SER A 132 20.20 2.73 -14.63
C SER A 132 19.87 2.13 -16.01
N ALA A 133 20.86 1.55 -16.69
CA ALA A 133 20.67 0.92 -17.99
C ALA A 133 19.86 -0.39 -17.91
N GLY A 134 19.91 -1.09 -16.79
CA GLY A 134 19.22 -2.38 -16.59
C GLY A 134 18.11 -2.37 -15.53
N LEU A 135 17.47 -1.22 -15.26
CA LEU A 135 16.39 -1.12 -14.26
C LEU A 135 15.24 -2.11 -14.50
N LYS A 136 14.96 -2.46 -15.75
CA LYS A 136 13.88 -3.41 -16.12
C LYS A 136 14.15 -4.85 -15.69
N GLU A 137 15.41 -5.18 -15.41
CA GLU A 137 15.84 -6.52 -14.97
C GLU A 137 15.81 -6.66 -13.44
N LEU A 138 15.62 -5.56 -12.71
CA LEU A 138 15.71 -5.53 -11.26
C LEU A 138 14.39 -5.95 -10.61
N SER A 139 14.50 -6.77 -9.57
CA SER A 139 13.41 -7.08 -8.66
C SER A 139 12.90 -5.84 -7.90
N PRO A 140 11.68 -5.86 -7.33
CA PRO A 140 11.18 -4.83 -6.43
C PRO A 140 12.15 -4.37 -5.33
N TYR A 141 12.85 -5.30 -4.68
CA TYR A 141 13.84 -4.95 -3.64
C TYR A 141 15.06 -4.26 -4.23
N GLU A 142 15.53 -4.71 -5.40
CA GLU A 142 16.66 -4.09 -6.10
C GLU A 142 16.32 -2.69 -6.59
N LEU A 143 15.11 -2.46 -7.11
CA LEU A 143 14.63 -1.13 -7.48
C LEU A 143 14.60 -0.18 -6.27
N LEU A 144 14.06 -0.64 -5.13
CA LEU A 144 14.03 0.16 -3.91
C LEU A 144 15.44 0.43 -3.35
N ALA A 145 16.35 -0.54 -3.43
CA ALA A 145 17.74 -0.35 -3.04
C ALA A 145 18.48 0.61 -3.99
N ALA A 146 18.24 0.52 -5.30
CA ALA A 146 18.78 1.45 -6.30
C ALA A 146 18.34 2.88 -5.99
N HIS A 147 17.04 3.09 -5.73
CA HIS A 147 16.49 4.37 -5.33
C HIS A 147 17.08 4.89 -3.99
N ALA A 148 17.26 4.00 -3.01
CA ALA A 148 17.91 4.35 -1.74
C ALA A 148 19.35 4.85 -1.95
N LEU A 149 20.05 4.30 -2.94
CA LEU A 149 21.45 4.61 -3.31
C LEU A 149 21.60 5.80 -4.27
N ASP A 150 20.52 6.55 -4.50
CA ASP A 150 20.43 7.72 -5.39
C ASP A 150 20.55 7.38 -6.88
N VAL A 151 20.18 6.16 -7.29
CA VAL A 151 20.01 5.82 -8.71
C VAL A 151 18.59 6.22 -9.13
N PRO A 152 18.41 7.04 -10.18
CA PRO A 152 17.09 7.48 -10.61
C PRO A 152 16.29 6.29 -11.16
N VAL A 153 15.12 6.03 -10.57
CA VAL A 153 14.18 5.00 -11.02
C VAL A 153 13.02 5.70 -11.72
N THR A 154 12.91 5.53 -13.03
CA THR A 154 11.89 6.19 -13.85
C THR A 154 10.58 5.41 -13.95
N GLU A 155 10.64 4.09 -13.82
CA GLU A 155 9.51 3.17 -13.95
C GLU A 155 9.40 2.33 -12.68
N TRP A 156 8.26 2.40 -11.99
CA TRP A 156 7.95 1.57 -10.83
C TRP A 156 6.96 0.46 -11.23
N PRO A 157 7.07 -0.75 -10.65
CA PRO A 157 6.11 -1.80 -10.91
C PRO A 157 4.71 -1.39 -10.43
N GLN A 158 3.66 -1.81 -11.13
CA GLN A 158 2.28 -1.50 -10.76
C GLN A 158 1.85 -2.16 -9.44
N GLN A 159 2.45 -3.32 -9.13
CA GLN A 159 2.21 -4.06 -7.91
C GLN A 159 3.51 -4.64 -7.38
N TRP A 160 3.59 -4.74 -6.07
CA TRP A 160 4.74 -5.34 -5.39
C TRP A 160 4.55 -6.86 -5.28
N THR A 161 4.87 -7.57 -6.34
CA THR A 161 4.85 -9.05 -6.35
C THR A 161 6.28 -9.55 -6.40
N GLU A 162 6.91 -9.73 -5.24
CA GLU A 162 8.17 -10.46 -5.15
C GLU A 162 7.92 -11.81 -4.49
N THR A 163 8.00 -12.87 -5.29
CA THR A 163 7.73 -14.24 -4.83
C THR A 163 8.93 -14.89 -4.16
N ARG A 164 10.16 -14.41 -4.41
CA ARG A 164 11.39 -15.07 -3.97
C ARG A 164 12.42 -14.08 -3.40
N PRO A 165 12.12 -13.42 -2.26
CA PRO A 165 13.07 -12.51 -1.62
C PRO A 165 14.43 -13.17 -1.35
N GLU A 166 14.48 -14.49 -1.16
CA GLU A 166 15.70 -15.27 -0.93
C GLU A 166 16.74 -15.14 -2.04
N GLN A 167 16.33 -14.87 -3.29
CA GLN A 167 17.23 -14.73 -4.44
C GLN A 167 17.99 -13.40 -4.46
N VAL A 168 17.48 -12.38 -3.77
CA VAL A 168 18.09 -11.05 -3.71
C VAL A 168 19.25 -11.06 -2.70
N PRO A 169 20.45 -10.57 -3.04
CA PRO A 169 21.57 -10.48 -2.10
C PRO A 169 21.21 -9.76 -0.78
N GLU A 170 21.72 -10.28 0.34
CA GLU A 170 21.38 -9.77 1.69
C GLU A 170 21.71 -8.27 1.86
N GLU A 171 22.80 -7.79 1.25
CA GLU A 171 23.19 -6.38 1.32
C GLU A 171 22.14 -5.47 0.65
N ILE A 172 21.56 -5.93 -0.46
CA ILE A 172 20.52 -5.21 -1.19
C ILE A 172 19.21 -5.23 -0.40
N ARG A 173 18.81 -6.40 0.13
CA ARG A 173 17.62 -6.52 0.97
C ARG A 173 17.69 -5.60 2.18
N LEU A 174 18.84 -5.52 2.84
CA LEU A 174 19.01 -4.66 4.02
C LEU A 174 18.85 -3.18 3.68
N VAL A 175 19.45 -2.72 2.58
CA VAL A 175 19.29 -1.34 2.08
C VAL A 175 17.83 -1.05 1.72
N ALA A 176 17.15 -2.00 1.05
CA ALA A 176 15.74 -1.87 0.70
C ALA A 176 14.84 -1.76 1.95
N VAL A 177 15.05 -2.62 2.96
CA VAL A 177 14.28 -2.59 4.22
C VAL A 177 14.49 -1.29 4.99
N GLU A 178 15.74 -0.79 5.05
CA GLU A 178 16.06 0.50 5.64
C GLU A 178 15.29 1.63 4.96
N HIS A 179 15.30 1.62 3.63
CA HIS A 179 14.62 2.62 2.84
C HIS A 179 13.09 2.54 3.00
N ILE A 180 12.49 1.34 2.93
CA ILE A 180 11.05 1.13 3.19
C ILE A 180 10.67 1.67 4.56
N THR A 181 11.48 1.41 5.58
CA THR A 181 11.22 1.86 6.96
C THR A 181 11.29 3.39 7.07
N GLU A 182 12.32 4.01 6.47
CA GLU A 182 12.48 5.47 6.45
C GLU A 182 11.31 6.15 5.74
N MET A 183 10.91 5.61 4.59
CA MET A 183 9.87 6.15 3.73
C MET A 183 8.48 6.00 4.35
N SER A 184 8.20 4.85 4.97
CA SER A 184 6.95 4.63 5.71
C SER A 184 6.84 5.56 6.92
N ARG A 185 7.95 5.84 7.61
CA ARG A 185 8.01 6.87 8.67
C ARG A 185 7.83 8.28 8.12
N ALA A 186 8.40 8.59 6.96
CA ALA A 186 8.22 9.88 6.31
C ALA A 186 6.76 10.10 5.88
N ARG A 187 6.11 9.08 5.30
CA ARG A 187 4.69 9.11 4.87
C ARG A 187 3.70 9.20 6.04
N SER A 188 4.02 8.59 7.19
CA SER A 188 3.17 8.64 8.39
C SER A 188 3.34 9.91 9.23
N ARG A 189 4.44 10.66 9.05
CA ARG A 189 4.59 11.97 9.68
C ARG A 189 3.68 12.97 8.99
N ILE A 190 2.70 13.48 9.73
CA ILE A 190 1.87 14.61 9.30
C ILE A 190 2.80 15.79 9.02
N VAL A 191 2.98 16.14 7.74
CA VAL A 191 3.72 17.34 7.36
C VAL A 191 2.85 18.52 7.74
N LEU A 192 3.27 19.25 8.79
CA LEU A 192 2.62 20.50 9.15
C LEU A 192 2.73 21.46 7.95
N PRO A 193 1.63 22.14 7.57
CA PRO A 193 1.66 23.06 6.44
C PRO A 193 2.70 24.16 6.68
N GLY A 194 3.72 24.24 5.82
CA GLY A 194 4.77 25.27 5.85
C GLY A 194 6.19 24.79 6.13
N THR A 195 6.41 23.53 6.53
CA THR A 195 7.77 22.96 6.64
C THR A 195 8.18 22.31 5.33
N GLU A 196 9.35 22.66 4.78
CA GLU A 196 9.90 21.96 3.61
C GLU A 196 10.04 20.45 3.91
N PRO A 197 9.62 19.56 2.99
CA PRO A 197 9.78 18.14 3.17
C PRO A 197 11.27 17.81 3.27
N GLY A 198 11.65 17.09 4.34
CA GLY A 198 13.00 16.58 4.51
C GLY A 198 13.42 15.64 3.37
N PRO A 199 14.71 15.31 3.24
CA PRO A 199 15.23 14.52 2.11
C PRO A 199 14.51 13.17 1.94
N ALA A 200 14.17 12.49 3.04
CA ALA A 200 13.37 11.27 3.03
C ALA A 200 11.95 11.47 2.46
N ALA A 201 11.31 12.59 2.78
CA ALA A 201 9.99 12.92 2.28
C ALA A 201 10.01 13.31 0.80
N ARG A 202 11.09 13.93 0.32
CA ARG A 202 11.31 14.19 -1.12
C ARG A 202 11.45 12.89 -1.89
N LYS A 203 12.33 12.00 -1.44
CA LYS A 203 12.45 10.63 -1.99
C LYS A 203 11.11 9.88 -1.94
N ALA A 204 10.33 10.05 -0.87
CA ALA A 204 9.00 9.44 -0.73
C ALA A 204 7.97 9.90 -1.75
N ALA A 205 8.12 11.11 -2.30
CA ALA A 205 7.27 11.63 -3.35
C ALA A 205 7.60 11.04 -4.73
N ASP A 206 8.83 10.56 -4.94
CA ASP A 206 9.26 9.94 -6.20
C ASP A 206 8.66 8.54 -6.40
N ILE A 207 8.25 7.88 -5.32
CA ILE A 207 7.51 6.62 -5.35
C ILE A 207 6.01 6.93 -5.33
N PRO A 208 5.22 6.43 -6.30
CA PRO A 208 3.76 6.56 -6.28
C PRO A 208 3.16 6.21 -4.92
N SER A 209 2.25 7.06 -4.42
CA SER A 209 1.59 6.83 -3.13
C SER A 209 0.66 5.61 -3.15
N SER A 210 0.14 5.24 -4.33
CA SER A 210 -0.62 4.01 -4.57
C SER A 210 0.18 2.75 -4.29
N LEU A 211 1.51 2.81 -4.40
CA LEU A 211 2.41 1.71 -4.09
C LEU A 211 2.70 1.69 -2.58
N GLY A 212 1.91 0.92 -1.84
CA GLY A 212 2.16 0.63 -0.44
C GLY A 212 3.47 -0.15 -0.28
N LEU A 213 4.43 0.35 0.50
CA LEU A 213 5.76 -0.26 0.62
C LEU A 213 5.83 -1.42 1.63
N LEU A 214 4.97 -1.39 2.66
CA LEU A 214 4.98 -2.38 3.74
C LEU A 214 4.61 -3.82 3.31
N PRO A 215 3.73 -4.06 2.31
CA PRO A 215 3.48 -5.39 1.78
C PRO A 215 4.73 -6.14 1.32
N LEU A 216 5.77 -5.46 0.83
CA LEU A 216 7.04 -6.12 0.49
C LEU A 216 7.72 -6.74 1.71
N LEU A 217 7.57 -6.16 2.90
CA LEU A 217 8.23 -6.73 4.09
C LEU A 217 7.61 -8.07 4.53
N VAL A 218 6.39 -8.40 4.10
CA VAL A 218 5.67 -9.63 4.50
C VAL A 218 6.42 -10.90 4.06
N PRO A 219 6.69 -11.15 2.76
CA PRO A 219 7.42 -12.33 2.33
C PRO A 219 8.85 -12.38 2.88
N LEU A 220 9.49 -11.22 3.10
CA LEU A 220 10.84 -11.18 3.67
C LEU A 220 10.87 -11.66 5.12
N VAL A 221 9.87 -11.30 5.92
CA VAL A 221 9.77 -11.74 7.33
C VAL A 221 9.46 -13.22 7.43
N ALA A 222 8.63 -13.73 6.52
CA ALA A 222 8.22 -15.14 6.46
C ALA A 222 9.30 -16.08 5.91
N MET A 223 10.39 -15.55 5.34
CA MET A 223 11.51 -16.33 4.83
C MET A 223 12.09 -17.24 5.94
N PRO A 224 12.43 -18.51 5.66
CA PRO A 224 13.02 -19.40 6.67
C PRO A 224 14.48 -19.07 7.01
N ALA A 225 15.28 -18.67 6.01
CA ALA A 225 16.71 -18.44 6.17
C ALA A 225 17.08 -17.36 7.21
N SER A 226 18.26 -17.46 7.81
CA SER A 226 18.81 -16.40 8.65
C SER A 226 19.10 -15.15 7.79
N SER A 227 18.55 -14.00 8.19
CA SER A 227 18.67 -12.75 7.44
C SER A 227 18.47 -11.57 8.37
N LEU A 228 19.47 -10.70 8.42
CA LEU A 228 19.43 -9.44 9.16
C LEU A 228 18.37 -8.50 8.56
N ALA A 229 18.19 -8.54 7.24
CA ALA A 229 17.14 -7.80 6.56
C ALA A 229 15.73 -8.26 7.00
N ALA A 230 15.50 -9.57 7.10
CA ALA A 230 14.25 -10.14 7.60
C ALA A 230 14.00 -9.77 9.08
N ASP A 231 15.03 -9.86 9.92
CA ASP A 231 14.92 -9.49 11.34
C ASP A 231 14.59 -7.99 11.51
N LYS A 232 15.17 -7.14 10.67
CA LYS A 232 14.90 -5.71 10.64
C LYS A 232 13.50 -5.39 10.10
N ALA A 233 13.07 -6.12 9.08
CA ALA A 233 11.73 -6.01 8.50
C ALA A 233 10.65 -6.38 9.54
N ALA A 234 10.86 -7.43 10.32
CA ALA A 234 9.94 -7.85 11.38
C ALA A 234 9.75 -6.75 12.44
N ARG A 235 10.81 -5.99 12.75
CA ARG A 235 10.74 -4.85 13.69
C ARG A 235 10.09 -3.60 13.09
N ALA A 236 10.06 -3.48 11.76
CA ALA A 236 9.49 -2.32 11.07
C ALA A 236 7.98 -2.47 10.82
N LEU A 237 7.49 -3.71 10.74
CA LEU A 237 6.07 -4.01 10.55
C LEU A 237 5.23 -3.66 11.78
N SER A 238 4.04 -3.12 11.53
CA SER A 238 3.03 -2.84 12.56
C SER A 238 1.63 -2.90 11.95
N GLY A 239 0.60 -3.04 12.80
CA GLY A 239 -0.80 -3.11 12.35
C GLY A 239 -1.07 -4.33 11.46
N GLU A 240 -1.94 -4.18 10.47
CA GLU A 240 -2.39 -5.25 9.57
C GLU A 240 -1.26 -5.94 8.82
N HIS A 241 -0.23 -5.21 8.40
CA HIS A 241 0.92 -5.83 7.70
C HIS A 241 1.72 -6.76 8.61
N ALA A 242 1.76 -6.50 9.92
CA ALA A 242 2.38 -7.42 10.87
C ALA A 242 1.53 -8.69 11.07
N TRP A 243 0.19 -8.57 10.99
CA TRP A 243 -0.73 -9.71 10.99
C TRP A 243 -0.49 -10.59 9.75
N ASN A 244 -0.40 -9.97 8.57
CA ASN A 244 -0.13 -10.68 7.32
C ASN A 244 1.25 -11.36 7.32
N ALA A 245 2.26 -10.76 7.94
CA ALA A 245 3.56 -11.40 8.12
C ALA A 245 3.52 -12.60 9.09
N LEU A 246 2.69 -12.55 10.14
CA LEU A 246 2.46 -13.71 11.02
C LEU A 246 1.68 -14.83 10.32
N ARG A 247 0.69 -14.50 9.49
CA ARG A 247 -0.02 -15.48 8.63
C ARG A 247 0.95 -16.16 7.68
N ALA A 248 1.74 -15.38 6.95
CA ALA A 248 2.74 -15.92 6.03
C ALA A 248 3.78 -16.81 6.76
N ALA A 249 4.21 -16.43 7.97
CA ALA A 249 5.06 -17.29 8.79
C ALA A 249 4.34 -18.59 9.19
N MET A 250 3.06 -18.53 9.56
CA MET A 250 2.24 -19.71 9.87
C MET A 250 2.09 -20.62 8.64
N ASP A 251 1.83 -20.06 7.46
CA ASP A 251 1.75 -20.78 6.19
C ASP A 251 3.05 -21.55 5.93
N TYR A 252 4.22 -20.94 6.18
CA TYR A 252 5.51 -21.63 6.05
C TYR A 252 5.67 -22.79 7.04
N PHE A 253 5.21 -22.66 8.28
CA PHE A 253 5.26 -23.76 9.25
C PHE A 253 4.36 -24.93 8.85
N GLU A 254 3.18 -24.64 8.31
CA GLU A 254 2.23 -25.64 7.78
C GLU A 254 2.76 -26.31 6.51
N GLN A 255 3.23 -25.53 5.53
CA GLN A 255 3.85 -26.04 4.29
C GLN A 255 5.03 -26.95 4.59
N ALA A 256 5.85 -26.55 5.57
CA ALA A 256 6.96 -27.37 5.98
C ALA A 256 6.43 -28.75 6.41
N LEU A 257 5.32 -28.85 7.16
CA LEU A 257 4.77 -30.15 7.59
C LEU A 257 4.28 -30.98 6.43
N SER A 258 3.78 -30.37 5.36
CA SER A 258 3.27 -31.06 4.18
C SER A 258 4.35 -31.77 3.35
N VAL A 259 5.59 -31.24 3.32
CA VAL A 259 6.72 -31.88 2.62
C VAL A 259 7.07 -33.19 3.34
N GLY A 260 6.90 -34.33 2.66
CA GLY A 260 7.15 -35.66 3.21
C GLY A 260 8.55 -35.77 3.82
N SER A 261 8.62 -36.33 5.03
CA SER A 261 9.83 -36.29 5.84
C SER A 261 10.65 -37.57 5.67
N ASP A 262 11.77 -37.49 4.96
CA ASP A 262 12.90 -38.36 5.25
C ASP A 262 13.55 -37.93 6.58
N PRO A 263 13.96 -38.85 7.46
CA PRO A 263 14.50 -38.51 8.79
C PRO A 263 15.80 -37.69 8.74
N LYS A 264 16.48 -37.62 7.59
CA LYS A 264 17.63 -36.74 7.39
C LYS A 264 17.21 -35.30 7.10
N ASP A 265 16.10 -35.11 6.38
CA ASP A 265 15.58 -33.79 6.01
C ASP A 265 14.95 -33.07 7.19
N THR A 266 14.54 -33.81 8.24
CA THR A 266 13.96 -33.20 9.44
C THR A 266 14.96 -32.31 10.20
N SER A 267 16.24 -32.71 10.29
CA SER A 267 17.26 -31.91 10.98
C SER A 267 17.56 -30.61 10.22
N ASP A 268 17.82 -30.71 8.92
CA ASP A 268 18.08 -29.54 8.06
C ASP A 268 16.89 -28.57 8.04
N ARG A 269 15.68 -29.13 8.10
CA ARG A 269 14.44 -28.35 8.19
C ARG A 269 14.31 -27.64 9.54
N GLU A 270 14.60 -28.29 10.65
CA GLU A 270 14.55 -27.65 11.97
C GLU A 270 15.54 -26.49 12.07
N GLU A 271 16.76 -26.66 11.54
CA GLU A 271 17.77 -25.59 11.45
C GLU A 271 17.29 -24.42 10.59
N ARG A 272 16.63 -24.69 9.46
CA ARG A 272 16.04 -23.65 8.60
C ARG A 272 14.84 -22.93 9.23
N LEU A 273 14.06 -23.60 10.08
CA LEU A 273 12.88 -23.00 10.71
C LEU A 273 13.22 -22.20 11.98
N ALA A 274 14.37 -22.45 12.62
CA ALA A 274 14.74 -21.77 13.86
C ALA A 274 14.80 -20.23 13.74
N PRO A 275 15.39 -19.62 12.70
CA PRO A 275 15.38 -18.16 12.52
C PRO A 275 13.97 -17.60 12.32
N LEU A 276 13.13 -18.29 11.54
CA LEU A 276 11.74 -17.90 11.34
C LEU A 276 10.95 -17.96 12.65
N SER A 277 11.12 -19.00 13.47
CA SER A 277 10.46 -19.08 14.77
C SER A 277 10.89 -17.95 15.70
N ALA A 278 12.17 -17.59 15.73
CA ALA A 278 12.66 -16.47 16.53
C ALA A 278 12.02 -15.14 16.07
N ARG A 279 11.99 -14.88 14.76
CA ARG A 279 11.32 -13.70 14.18
C ARG A 279 9.84 -13.66 14.46
N ALA A 280 9.14 -14.78 14.26
CA ALA A 280 7.69 -14.87 14.45
C ALA A 280 7.30 -14.65 15.92
N ARG A 281 8.09 -15.12 16.89
CA ARG A 281 7.88 -14.84 18.33
C ARG A 281 8.04 -13.36 18.66
N GLU A 282 9.08 -12.70 18.14
CA GLU A 282 9.26 -11.26 18.32
C GLU A 282 8.12 -10.46 17.69
N LEU A 283 7.68 -10.84 16.49
CA LEU A 283 6.56 -10.20 15.81
C LEU A 283 5.22 -10.45 16.54
N LEU A 284 5.00 -11.66 17.05
CA LEU A 284 3.81 -11.98 17.84
C LEU A 284 3.71 -11.12 19.10
N LYS A 285 4.86 -10.91 19.76
CA LYS A 285 4.95 -10.02 20.93
C LYS A 285 4.59 -8.58 20.57
N THR A 286 5.05 -8.04 19.44
CA THR A 286 4.72 -6.66 19.05
C THR A 286 3.26 -6.51 18.60
N VAL A 287 2.74 -7.50 17.87
CA VAL A 287 1.37 -7.53 17.36
C VAL A 287 0.34 -7.64 18.49
N LEU A 288 0.52 -8.59 19.40
CA LEU A 288 -0.48 -8.87 20.43
C LEU A 288 -0.38 -7.96 21.66
N MET A 289 0.75 -7.28 21.89
CA MET A 289 0.88 -6.30 22.98
C MET A 289 0.18 -4.97 22.69
N ARG A 290 -0.21 -4.71 21.43
CA ARG A 290 -1.06 -3.57 21.10
C ARG A 290 -2.48 -3.90 21.54
N ARG A 291 -2.80 -3.58 22.80
CA ARG A 291 -4.14 -3.82 23.37
C ARG A 291 -5.19 -3.19 22.42
N PRO A 292 -6.01 -4.01 21.74
CA PRO A 292 -7.05 -3.48 20.87
C PRO A 292 -8.00 -2.62 21.70
N LYS A 293 -8.59 -1.61 21.07
CA LYS A 293 -9.80 -1.00 21.63
C LYS A 293 -10.87 -2.11 21.65
N GLU A 294 -11.80 -2.07 22.60
CA GLU A 294 -12.70 -3.20 22.90
C GLU A 294 -13.51 -3.73 21.69
N ASP A 295 -13.59 -2.93 20.61
CA ASP A 295 -14.32 -3.19 19.35
C ASP A 295 -13.44 -3.48 18.11
N ASP A 296 -12.16 -3.84 18.24
CA ASP A 296 -11.30 -4.16 17.08
C ASP A 296 -11.59 -5.58 16.53
N LEU A 297 -12.72 -5.74 15.82
CA LEU A 297 -13.14 -7.00 15.20
C LEU A 297 -12.04 -7.65 14.34
N PRO A 298 -11.33 -6.92 13.45
CA PRO A 298 -10.25 -7.51 12.65
C PRO A 298 -9.13 -8.15 13.47
N TRP A 299 -8.81 -7.58 14.65
CA TRP A 299 -7.82 -8.16 15.54
C TRP A 299 -8.33 -9.44 16.20
N ARG A 300 -9.61 -9.49 16.59
CA ARG A 300 -10.22 -10.71 17.16
C ARG A 300 -10.23 -11.85 16.15
N ASP A 301 -10.65 -11.58 14.91
CA ASP A 301 -10.66 -12.55 13.82
C ASP A 301 -9.24 -13.10 13.57
N PHE A 302 -8.24 -12.21 13.55
CA PHE A 302 -6.84 -12.62 13.45
C PHE A 302 -6.38 -13.49 14.64
N ALA A 303 -6.73 -13.12 15.86
CA ALA A 303 -6.35 -13.88 17.06
C ALA A 303 -7.00 -15.27 17.09
N GLU A 304 -8.27 -15.36 16.69
CA GLU A 304 -9.01 -16.62 16.55
C GLU A 304 -8.40 -17.51 15.46
N GLU A 305 -8.11 -16.95 14.29
CA GLU A 305 -7.44 -17.65 13.18
C GLU A 305 -6.09 -18.24 13.65
N MET A 306 -5.23 -17.42 14.27
CA MET A 306 -3.92 -17.85 14.74
C MET A 306 -4.00 -18.92 15.84
N ALA A 307 -4.96 -18.80 16.77
CA ALA A 307 -5.19 -19.80 17.81
C ALA A 307 -5.66 -21.13 17.22
N SER A 308 -6.61 -21.08 16.28
CA SER A 308 -7.17 -22.25 15.60
C SER A 308 -6.10 -22.99 14.80
N ARG A 309 -5.31 -22.26 14.00
CA ARG A 309 -4.19 -22.83 13.22
C ARG A 309 -3.10 -23.42 14.11
N ALA A 310 -2.76 -22.75 15.21
CA ALA A 310 -1.81 -23.28 16.18
C ALA A 310 -2.31 -24.57 16.84
N CYS A 311 -3.59 -24.64 17.22
CA CYS A 311 -4.21 -25.86 17.73
C CYS A 311 -4.22 -26.98 16.68
N ALA A 312 -4.53 -26.69 15.41
CA ALA A 312 -4.44 -27.66 14.33
C ALA A 312 -3.01 -28.22 14.17
N LEU A 313 -1.99 -27.34 14.16
CA LEU A 313 -0.58 -27.75 14.14
C LEU A 313 -0.19 -28.65 15.33
N LEU A 314 -0.76 -28.42 16.52
CA LEU A 314 -0.52 -29.28 17.70
C LEU A 314 -1.26 -30.62 17.64
N ALA A 315 -2.36 -30.70 16.86
CA ALA A 315 -3.08 -31.93 16.64
C ALA A 315 -2.40 -32.84 15.61
N ASP A 316 -1.63 -32.26 14.68
CA ASP A 316 -0.94 -32.99 13.61
C ASP A 316 -0.06 -34.14 14.18
N PRO A 317 -0.23 -35.39 13.70
CA PRO A 317 0.58 -36.53 14.15
C PRO A 317 2.09 -36.30 14.02
N ARG A 318 2.54 -35.57 12.98
CA ARG A 318 3.95 -35.31 12.70
C ARG A 318 4.57 -34.41 13.77
N THR A 319 3.84 -33.41 14.26
CA THR A 319 4.31 -32.56 15.37
C THR A 319 4.24 -33.29 16.71
N ARG A 320 3.33 -34.26 16.86
CA ARG A 320 3.26 -35.13 18.04
C ARG A 320 4.49 -36.03 18.16
N GLN A 321 4.97 -36.57 17.04
CA GLN A 321 6.17 -37.40 16.97
C GLN A 321 7.46 -36.61 17.26
N GLN A 322 7.46 -35.28 17.10
CA GLN A 322 8.59 -34.39 17.35
C GLN A 322 8.33 -33.45 18.54
N PRO A 323 8.41 -33.93 19.80
CA PRO A 323 8.07 -33.13 20.97
C PRO A 323 8.95 -31.89 21.16
N ASN A 324 10.17 -31.91 20.63
CA ASN A 324 11.12 -30.79 20.70
C ASN A 324 11.24 -30.00 19.39
N GLY A 325 10.41 -30.29 18.38
CA GLY A 325 10.52 -29.68 17.06
C GLY A 325 10.12 -28.20 17.05
N THR A 326 10.77 -27.42 16.18
CA THR A 326 10.55 -25.96 16.06
C THR A 326 9.09 -25.60 15.76
N VAL A 327 8.41 -26.38 14.90
CA VAL A 327 7.00 -26.19 14.55
C VAL A 327 6.09 -26.32 15.78
N ARG A 328 6.32 -27.36 16.58
CA ARG A 328 5.55 -27.59 17.82
C ARG A 328 5.81 -26.49 18.84
N ALA A 329 7.07 -26.11 19.03
CA ALA A 329 7.43 -25.04 19.96
C ALA A 329 6.81 -23.69 19.56
N TRP A 330 6.74 -23.39 18.26
CA TRP A 330 6.02 -22.24 17.72
C TRP A 330 4.52 -22.32 18.00
N ALA A 331 3.86 -23.42 17.63
CA ALA A 331 2.42 -23.59 17.81
C ALA A 331 2.01 -23.54 19.30
N GLN A 332 2.81 -24.14 20.19
CA GLN A 332 2.63 -24.01 21.64
C GLN A 332 2.73 -22.55 22.11
N HIS A 333 3.71 -21.80 21.58
CA HIS A 333 3.89 -20.40 21.94
C HIS A 333 2.69 -19.54 21.52
N VAL A 334 2.15 -19.76 20.32
CA VAL A 334 0.94 -19.06 19.83
C VAL A 334 -0.28 -19.45 20.68
N ALA A 335 -0.57 -20.74 20.83
CA ALA A 335 -1.75 -21.24 21.54
C ALA A 335 -1.74 -20.87 23.05
N ALA A 336 -0.56 -20.73 23.65
CA ALA A 336 -0.41 -20.34 25.05
C ALA A 336 -0.23 -18.82 25.25
N HIS A 337 -0.23 -18.02 24.18
CA HIS A 337 0.11 -16.61 24.30
C HIS A 337 -0.92 -15.85 25.17
N PRO A 338 -0.50 -15.12 26.21
CA PRO A 338 -1.42 -14.55 27.22
C PRO A 338 -2.30 -13.42 26.69
N ALA A 339 -1.90 -12.80 25.57
CA ALA A 339 -2.68 -11.74 24.94
C ALA A 339 -3.84 -12.26 24.06
N ILE A 340 -3.92 -13.56 23.78
CA ILE A 340 -5.09 -14.15 23.13
C ILE A 340 -6.17 -14.37 24.20
N PRO A 341 -7.39 -13.83 24.03
CA PRO A 341 -8.50 -14.03 24.95
C PRO A 341 -8.70 -15.49 25.33
N THR A 342 -9.00 -15.76 26.60
CA THR A 342 -9.17 -17.12 27.10
C THR A 342 -10.32 -17.82 26.38
N GLU A 343 -11.41 -17.12 26.05
CA GLU A 343 -12.53 -17.72 25.31
C GLU A 343 -12.10 -18.24 23.94
N LEU A 344 -11.29 -17.48 23.19
CA LEU A 344 -10.77 -17.91 21.89
C LEU A 344 -9.81 -19.09 22.02
N ARG A 345 -8.97 -19.12 23.06
CA ARG A 345 -8.08 -20.26 23.33
C ARG A 345 -8.86 -21.52 23.67
N GLU A 346 -9.95 -21.41 24.42
CA GLU A 346 -10.82 -22.54 24.77
C GLU A 346 -11.66 -23.02 23.58
N ALA A 347 -12.17 -22.09 22.76
CA ALA A 347 -12.88 -22.41 21.53
C ALA A 347 -11.97 -23.17 20.55
N ALA A 348 -10.76 -22.68 20.29
CA ALA A 348 -9.79 -23.34 19.42
C ALA A 348 -9.40 -24.74 19.92
N ARG A 349 -9.25 -24.93 21.25
CA ARG A 349 -9.00 -26.25 21.85
C ARG A 349 -10.19 -27.19 21.72
N THR A 350 -11.42 -26.69 21.86
CA THR A 350 -12.63 -27.49 21.70
C THR A 350 -12.74 -28.00 20.27
N VAL A 351 -12.54 -27.12 19.28
CA VAL A 351 -12.50 -27.49 17.85
C VAL A 351 -11.42 -28.53 17.58
N GLN A 352 -10.25 -28.38 18.20
CA GLN A 352 -9.15 -29.35 18.08
C GLN A 352 -9.51 -30.74 18.63
N VAL A 353 -10.17 -30.81 19.79
CA VAL A 353 -10.59 -32.08 20.39
C VAL A 353 -11.63 -32.77 19.53
N VAL A 354 -12.61 -32.02 19.02
CA VAL A 354 -13.64 -32.56 18.10
C VAL A 354 -13.00 -33.11 16.84
N ALA A 355 -12.12 -32.35 16.17
CA ALA A 355 -11.42 -32.82 14.97
C ALA A 355 -10.53 -34.05 15.24
N ALA A 356 -9.92 -34.15 16.43
CA ALA A 356 -9.13 -35.31 16.81
C ALA A 356 -9.98 -36.56 17.08
N VAL A 357 -11.19 -36.40 17.64
CA VAL A 357 -12.15 -37.50 17.83
C VAL A 357 -12.67 -37.97 16.46
N GLU A 358 -13.08 -37.05 15.59
CA GLU A 358 -13.52 -37.39 14.23
C GLU A 358 -12.44 -38.11 13.42
N ALA A 359 -11.18 -37.67 13.53
CA ALA A 359 -10.06 -38.34 12.88
C ALA A 359 -9.77 -39.74 13.45
N ALA A 360 -10.01 -39.97 14.75
CA ALA A 360 -9.87 -41.29 15.36
C ALA A 360 -11.00 -42.24 14.90
N ASP A 361 -12.23 -41.75 14.89
CA ASP A 361 -13.40 -42.51 14.43
C ASP A 361 -13.28 -42.91 12.95
N ALA A 362 -12.70 -42.03 12.11
CA ALA A 362 -12.44 -42.33 10.70
C ALA A 362 -11.43 -43.48 10.50
N VAL A 363 -10.41 -43.58 11.35
CA VAL A 363 -9.41 -44.66 11.30
C VAL A 363 -10.01 -45.99 11.77
N ASP A 364 -10.88 -45.96 12.79
CA ASP A 364 -11.54 -47.16 13.30
C ASP A 364 -12.60 -47.71 12.32
N ALA A 365 -13.30 -46.82 11.60
CA ALA A 365 -14.24 -47.19 10.54
C ALA A 365 -13.56 -47.91 9.35
N ASP A 366 -12.33 -47.51 8.99
CA ASP A 366 -11.54 -48.20 7.95
C ASP A 366 -10.99 -49.55 8.42
N SER A 367 -10.67 -49.69 9.72
CA SER A 367 -10.14 -50.94 10.28
C SER A 367 -11.19 -52.06 10.39
N THR A 368 -12.48 -51.72 10.47
CA THR A 368 -13.58 -52.68 10.62
C THR A 368 -14.14 -53.20 9.28
N GLY A 369 -13.69 -52.66 8.14
CA GLY A 369 -14.06 -53.12 6.80
C GLY A 369 -13.16 -54.22 6.20
N ILE A 370 -12.02 -54.55 6.81
CA ILE A 370 -11.01 -55.49 6.26
C ILE A 370 -11.07 -56.85 6.98
N GLY A 371 -12.29 -57.36 7.21
CA GLY A 371 -12.52 -58.67 7.81
C GLY A 371 -13.00 -59.75 6.82
N GLU A 372 -13.58 -59.38 5.68
CA GLU A 372 -14.40 -60.35 4.92
C GLU A 372 -14.41 -60.12 3.40
N ARG A 373 -13.25 -59.90 2.77
CA ARG A 373 -13.08 -60.11 1.33
C ARG A 373 -11.77 -60.85 1.00
N THR A 374 -11.90 -62.16 1.06
CA THR A 374 -11.48 -63.15 0.06
C THR A 374 -10.11 -62.98 -0.62
N LYS A 375 -9.28 -63.98 -0.32
CA LYS A 375 -8.19 -64.51 -1.15
C LYS A 375 -8.63 -64.68 -2.61
N GLU A 376 -8.14 -63.85 -3.52
CA GLU A 376 -7.81 -64.23 -4.89
C GLU A 376 -6.97 -63.12 -5.52
N SER A 377 -6.11 -63.50 -6.47
CA SER A 377 -5.21 -62.62 -7.25
C SER A 377 -3.89 -62.22 -6.58
N ARG A 378 -3.05 -63.26 -6.39
CA ARG A 378 -1.59 -63.16 -6.53
C ARG A 378 -1.26 -63.50 -7.99
N GLU A 379 -0.53 -62.60 -8.66
CA GLU A 379 0.05 -62.63 -10.01
C GLU A 379 -0.50 -61.50 -10.91
N VAL A 380 0.19 -60.36 -10.97
CA VAL A 380 0.92 -59.91 -12.17
C VAL A 380 2.03 -58.96 -11.71
N GLU A 381 3.21 -59.27 -12.23
CA GLU A 381 4.52 -58.69 -12.00
C GLU A 381 4.72 -57.35 -12.74
N ALA A 382 5.68 -56.60 -12.22
CA ALA A 382 6.37 -55.40 -12.70
C ALA A 382 6.11 -54.90 -14.15
N VAL A 383 6.00 -53.57 -14.28
CA VAL A 383 6.93 -52.67 -15.00
C VAL A 383 6.20 -51.34 -15.20
N ARG A 384 6.69 -50.27 -14.56
CA ARG A 384 6.61 -48.92 -15.15
C ARG A 384 7.60 -47.97 -14.51
N GLU A 385 8.71 -47.80 -15.21
CA GLU A 385 9.66 -46.71 -15.05
C GLU A 385 9.48 -45.76 -16.24
N THR A 386 9.58 -44.46 -15.95
CA THR A 386 9.82 -43.32 -16.86
C THR A 386 8.75 -42.96 -17.90
N LEU A 387 8.18 -41.76 -17.77
CA LEU A 387 8.03 -40.82 -18.89
C LEU A 387 7.88 -39.39 -18.36
N THR A 388 8.91 -38.62 -18.67
CA THR A 388 9.03 -37.17 -18.72
C THR A 388 7.83 -36.52 -19.42
N GLY A 389 7.26 -35.50 -18.76
CA GLY A 389 6.31 -34.57 -19.39
C GLY A 389 7.02 -33.25 -19.71
N ASP A 390 7.31 -33.02 -20.98
CA ASP A 390 7.51 -31.70 -21.55
C ASP A 390 6.14 -31.01 -21.69
N ALA A 391 6.01 -29.79 -21.18
CA ALA A 391 4.83 -28.95 -21.33
C ALA A 391 5.06 -27.96 -22.47
N GLU A 392 4.46 -28.24 -23.63
CA GLU A 392 4.32 -27.29 -24.72
C GLU A 392 3.23 -26.25 -24.43
N GLN A 393 3.63 -25.01 -24.66
CA GLN A 393 2.86 -23.85 -25.09
C GLN A 393 1.42 -24.10 -25.56
N THR A 394 0.46 -23.45 -24.91
CA THR A 394 -0.76 -22.99 -25.59
C THR A 394 -0.74 -21.47 -25.70
N LYS A 395 -0.83 -21.06 -26.96
CA LYS A 395 -0.78 -19.71 -27.50
C LYS A 395 -2.22 -19.23 -27.62
N SER A 396 -2.66 -18.27 -26.79
CA SER A 396 -3.97 -17.63 -26.98
C SER A 396 -3.82 -16.40 -27.87
N THR A 397 -4.27 -16.55 -29.10
CA THR A 397 -4.44 -15.48 -30.09
C THR A 397 -5.69 -14.68 -29.73
N GLY A 398 -5.56 -13.34 -29.69
CA GLY A 398 -6.68 -12.42 -29.48
C GLY A 398 -7.43 -12.08 -30.77
N VAL A 399 -8.64 -11.53 -30.59
CA VAL A 399 -9.44 -10.65 -31.46
C VAL A 399 -10.35 -9.89 -30.47
N GLU A 400 -10.21 -8.57 -30.27
CA GLU A 400 -10.97 -7.47 -30.92
C GLU A 400 -12.50 -7.72 -30.92
N GLU A 401 -13.44 -6.82 -30.65
CA GLU A 401 -13.57 -5.36 -30.65
C GLU A 401 -15.02 -5.03 -30.19
N GLY A 402 -15.32 -3.76 -29.86
CA GLY A 402 -16.68 -3.15 -29.92
C GLY A 402 -17.51 -3.27 -28.64
N SER A 403 -17.67 -2.24 -27.80
CA SER A 403 -18.21 -0.87 -27.98
C SER A 403 -19.74 -0.79 -28.08
N ASP A 404 -20.25 0.16 -27.30
CA ASP A 404 -21.53 0.89 -27.35
C ASP A 404 -22.82 0.28 -26.77
N ALA A 405 -23.14 0.79 -25.58
CA ALA A 405 -24.25 1.72 -25.27
C ALA A 405 -25.67 1.54 -25.84
N ASP A 406 -26.60 1.87 -24.93
CA ASP A 406 -27.96 2.39 -25.09
C ASP A 406 -29.17 1.42 -25.13
N ALA A 407 -29.91 1.52 -24.02
CA ALA A 407 -31.31 1.97 -23.92
C ALA A 407 -32.48 1.08 -24.38
N GLU A 408 -33.40 0.94 -23.42
CA GLU A 408 -34.87 0.99 -23.53
C GLU A 408 -35.70 -0.24 -23.95
N VAL A 409 -36.63 -0.56 -23.03
CA VAL A 409 -38.09 -0.76 -23.22
C VAL A 409 -38.60 -2.05 -23.90
N GLY A 410 -39.61 -2.64 -23.25
CA GLY A 410 -40.61 -3.54 -23.85
C GLY A 410 -40.69 -4.91 -23.16
N GLU A 411 -41.59 -5.13 -22.20
CA GLU A 411 -43.03 -5.45 -22.35
C GLU A 411 -43.31 -6.96 -22.54
N ALA A 412 -44.47 -7.36 -22.03
CA ALA A 412 -44.89 -8.68 -21.55
C ALA A 412 -45.03 -9.82 -22.58
N ALA A 413 -44.86 -11.06 -22.11
CA ALA A 413 -45.64 -12.26 -22.45
C ALA A 413 -45.26 -13.39 -21.46
N THR A 414 -46.08 -13.74 -20.48
CA THR A 414 -47.14 -14.79 -20.56
C THR A 414 -46.64 -16.10 -21.17
N PHE A 415 -46.17 -17.05 -20.34
CA PHE A 415 -46.27 -18.48 -20.64
C PHE A 415 -46.52 -19.28 -19.35
N ALA A 416 -47.60 -20.06 -19.40
CA ALA A 416 -48.10 -20.96 -18.36
C ALA A 416 -47.24 -22.24 -18.24
N PRO A 417 -47.22 -22.90 -17.07
CA PRO A 417 -46.65 -24.23 -16.93
C PRO A 417 -47.62 -25.30 -17.43
N ARG A 418 -47.05 -26.31 -18.09
CA ARG A 418 -47.72 -27.38 -18.82
C ARG A 418 -47.92 -28.58 -17.89
N ASP A 419 -49.17 -28.94 -17.64
CA ASP A 419 -49.60 -30.22 -17.08
C ASP A 419 -49.28 -31.37 -18.05
N ALA A 420 -48.84 -32.50 -17.49
CA ALA A 420 -48.92 -33.84 -18.09
C ALA A 420 -49.13 -34.82 -16.93
N ALA A 421 -50.37 -35.08 -16.52
CA ALA A 421 -51.28 -36.07 -17.09
C ALA A 421 -50.81 -37.51 -16.87
N VAL A 422 -51.29 -38.04 -15.75
CA VAL A 422 -51.52 -39.45 -15.43
C VAL A 422 -52.27 -40.13 -16.60
N ALA A 423 -51.72 -41.22 -17.13
CA ALA A 423 -52.43 -42.13 -18.02
C ALA A 423 -52.59 -43.48 -17.31
N ALA A 424 -53.84 -43.82 -17.04
CA ALA A 424 -54.31 -45.13 -16.66
C ALA A 424 -54.64 -45.97 -17.91
N ASP A 425 -54.90 -47.26 -17.68
CA ASP A 425 -55.57 -48.23 -18.54
C ASP A 425 -54.84 -48.72 -19.81
N ASP A 426 -54.47 -50.01 -19.76
CA ASP A 426 -54.65 -50.91 -20.91
C ASP A 426 -55.08 -52.32 -20.40
N PRO A 427 -56.15 -52.93 -20.95
CA PRO A 427 -56.79 -54.16 -20.45
C PRO A 427 -56.31 -55.44 -21.16
N PRO A 428 -56.59 -56.65 -20.61
CA PRO A 428 -56.29 -57.92 -21.26
C PRO A 428 -57.33 -58.29 -22.35
N GLN A 429 -56.85 -58.54 -23.58
CA GLN A 429 -57.58 -59.28 -24.63
C GLN A 429 -57.34 -60.79 -24.40
N ASP A 430 -58.33 -61.67 -24.27
CA ASP A 430 -59.40 -62.15 -25.17
C ASP A 430 -58.93 -63.16 -26.25
N VAL A 431 -59.24 -64.43 -25.98
CA VAL A 431 -59.74 -65.51 -26.87
C VAL A 431 -58.93 -65.95 -28.10
N THR A 432 -58.48 -67.21 -28.06
CA THR A 432 -58.62 -68.23 -29.14
C THR A 432 -58.50 -69.62 -28.47
N ASN A 433 -59.58 -70.39 -28.25
CA ASN A 433 -60.20 -71.33 -29.20
C ASN A 433 -59.19 -72.10 -30.05
N ASP A 434 -58.95 -73.37 -29.72
CA ASP A 434 -58.89 -74.46 -30.70
C ASP A 434 -59.11 -75.83 -30.03
N VAL A 435 -60.09 -76.54 -30.58
CA VAL A 435 -60.59 -77.91 -30.39
C VAL A 435 -60.79 -78.42 -31.84
N PRO A 436 -60.85 -79.71 -32.18
CA PRO A 436 -60.30 -80.97 -31.63
C PRO A 436 -59.40 -81.68 -32.67
N ASP A 437 -58.81 -82.84 -32.36
CA ASP A 437 -58.82 -83.92 -33.36
C ASP A 437 -58.93 -85.30 -32.73
N GLU A 438 -59.86 -86.05 -33.30
CA GLU A 438 -60.31 -87.39 -32.95
C GLU A 438 -59.43 -88.41 -33.69
N THR A 439 -59.02 -89.51 -33.05
CA THR A 439 -59.48 -90.84 -33.50
C THR A 439 -59.08 -91.95 -32.53
N PRO A 440 -59.93 -92.99 -32.38
CA PRO A 440 -59.86 -93.98 -31.32
C PRO A 440 -59.18 -95.27 -31.79
N GLU A 441 -58.44 -95.95 -30.90
CA GLU A 441 -57.96 -97.32 -31.15
C GLU A 441 -58.42 -98.28 -30.04
N ALA A 442 -59.44 -99.05 -30.42
CA ALA A 442 -59.81 -100.40 -30.01
C ALA A 442 -59.40 -100.92 -28.61
N ALA A 443 -60.41 -100.99 -27.75
CA ALA A 443 -60.91 -102.20 -27.10
C ALA A 443 -59.92 -103.30 -26.69
N GLN A 444 -59.61 -103.36 -25.39
CA GLN A 444 -59.61 -104.62 -24.65
C GLN A 444 -60.30 -104.38 -23.30
N GLU A 445 -61.42 -105.05 -23.05
CA GLU A 445 -62.07 -105.15 -21.74
C GLU A 445 -61.27 -106.12 -20.86
N PRO A 446 -60.64 -105.68 -19.75
CA PRO A 446 -60.23 -106.58 -18.70
C PRO A 446 -61.39 -106.76 -17.71
N GLU A 447 -61.60 -107.99 -17.28
CA GLU A 447 -62.65 -108.42 -16.36
C GLU A 447 -62.78 -107.49 -15.14
N ARG A 448 -64.00 -106.99 -14.93
CA ARG A 448 -64.39 -106.19 -13.76
C ARG A 448 -64.18 -106.99 -12.48
N ASN A 449 -63.10 -106.67 -11.78
CA ASN A 449 -62.86 -107.13 -10.43
C ASN A 449 -63.35 -106.05 -9.45
N PRO A 450 -64.50 -106.23 -8.76
CA PRO A 450 -65.11 -105.20 -7.91
C PRO A 450 -64.21 -104.76 -6.74
N GLN A 451 -63.19 -105.56 -6.38
CA GLN A 451 -62.17 -105.16 -5.40
C GLN A 451 -61.13 -104.19 -5.94
N ALA A 452 -60.86 -104.17 -7.25
CA ALA A 452 -59.95 -103.20 -7.86
C ALA A 452 -60.61 -101.81 -8.01
N GLU A 453 -61.92 -101.76 -8.28
CA GLU A 453 -62.68 -100.49 -8.31
C GLU A 453 -62.81 -99.87 -6.92
N ILE A 454 -63.08 -100.67 -5.88
CA ILE A 454 -63.10 -100.15 -4.50
C ILE A 454 -61.72 -99.62 -4.10
N ALA A 455 -60.64 -100.32 -4.44
CA ALA A 455 -59.28 -99.88 -4.18
C ALA A 455 -58.92 -98.59 -4.95
N ALA A 456 -59.34 -98.48 -6.21
CA ALA A 456 -59.17 -97.28 -7.03
C ALA A 456 -59.96 -96.09 -6.47
N LEU A 457 -61.21 -96.31 -6.03
CA LEU A 457 -62.03 -95.28 -5.40
C LEU A 457 -61.47 -94.83 -4.04
N THR A 458 -60.95 -95.75 -3.21
CA THR A 458 -60.27 -95.35 -1.96
C THR A 458 -59.01 -94.55 -2.24
N ARG A 459 -58.24 -94.91 -3.27
CA ARG A 459 -57.03 -94.19 -3.66
C ARG A 459 -57.36 -92.79 -4.18
N LEU A 460 -58.42 -92.65 -4.98
CA LEU A 460 -58.91 -91.37 -5.48
C LEU A 460 -59.45 -90.50 -4.35
N LEU A 461 -60.12 -91.09 -3.35
CA LEU A 461 -60.62 -90.36 -2.17
C LEU A 461 -59.48 -89.93 -1.23
N GLU A 462 -58.41 -90.72 -1.12
CA GLU A 462 -57.18 -90.34 -0.42
C GLU A 462 -56.40 -89.26 -1.19
N GLU A 463 -56.34 -89.32 -2.52
CA GLU A 463 -55.77 -88.29 -3.38
C GLU A 463 -56.55 -86.97 -3.27
N GLU A 464 -57.88 -87.01 -3.30
CA GLU A 464 -58.73 -85.82 -3.08
C GLU A 464 -58.55 -85.22 -1.69
N ARG A 465 -58.40 -86.05 -0.65
CA ARG A 465 -58.08 -85.56 0.71
C ARG A 465 -56.68 -84.93 0.75
N SER A 466 -55.69 -85.56 0.14
CA SER A 466 -54.34 -85.02 0.02
C SER A 466 -54.33 -83.70 -0.76
N ASN A 467 -55.12 -83.59 -1.82
CA ASN A 467 -55.27 -82.37 -2.63
C ASN A 467 -55.98 -81.26 -1.84
N ALA A 468 -57.04 -81.60 -1.10
CA ALA A 468 -57.74 -80.63 -0.25
C ALA A 468 -56.85 -80.12 0.89
N ASP A 469 -56.04 -80.97 1.50
CA ASP A 469 -55.08 -80.57 2.54
C ASP A 469 -53.90 -79.77 1.96
N ALA A 470 -53.44 -80.11 0.74
CA ALA A 470 -52.45 -79.31 0.01
C ALA A 470 -52.99 -77.91 -0.33
N ALA A 471 -54.23 -77.80 -0.83
CA ALA A 471 -54.88 -76.53 -1.14
C ALA A 471 -55.11 -75.67 0.11
N ARG A 472 -55.45 -76.29 1.25
CA ARG A 472 -55.52 -75.59 2.55
C ARG A 472 -54.15 -75.08 2.98
N ALA A 473 -53.11 -75.91 2.86
CA ALA A 473 -51.75 -75.51 3.20
C ALA A 473 -51.23 -74.38 2.31
N GLU A 474 -51.57 -74.38 1.02
CA GLU A 474 -51.25 -73.32 0.07
C GLU A 474 -51.97 -72.01 0.42
N HIS A 475 -53.29 -72.05 0.62
CA HIS A 475 -54.06 -70.88 1.03
C HIS A 475 -53.60 -70.32 2.40
N GLU A 476 -53.16 -71.17 3.33
CA GLU A 476 -52.52 -70.69 4.58
C GLU A 476 -51.17 -70.03 4.32
N ARG A 477 -50.35 -70.53 3.38
CA ARG A 477 -49.09 -69.87 2.99
C ARG A 477 -49.38 -68.52 2.35
N GLU A 478 -50.37 -68.42 1.48
CA GLU A 478 -50.80 -67.16 0.87
C GLU A 478 -51.28 -66.16 1.92
N ARG A 479 -52.10 -66.59 2.89
CA ARG A 479 -52.51 -65.73 4.01
C ARG A 479 -51.33 -65.23 4.84
N ARG A 480 -50.36 -66.12 5.14
CA ARG A 480 -49.14 -65.72 5.85
C ARG A 480 -48.32 -64.72 5.01
N ALA A 481 -48.15 -64.97 3.72
CA ALA A 481 -47.44 -64.07 2.80
C ALA A 481 -48.14 -62.70 2.69
N ALA A 482 -49.46 -62.67 2.55
CA ALA A 482 -50.25 -61.44 2.52
C ALA A 482 -50.15 -60.66 3.84
N SER A 483 -50.20 -61.36 4.99
CA SER A 483 -50.03 -60.71 6.30
C SER A 483 -48.61 -60.15 6.49
N ALA A 484 -47.59 -60.86 6.00
CA ALA A 484 -46.21 -60.39 6.04
C ALA A 484 -46.01 -59.17 5.12
N ALA A 485 -46.58 -59.18 3.91
CA ALA A 485 -46.54 -58.05 2.99
C ALA A 485 -47.26 -56.81 3.55
N LEU A 486 -48.40 -56.99 4.24
CA LEU A 486 -49.11 -55.90 4.90
C LEU A 486 -48.28 -55.32 6.05
N ALA A 487 -47.68 -56.17 6.89
CA ALA A 487 -46.80 -55.74 7.98
C ALA A 487 -45.56 -54.99 7.45
N GLU A 488 -44.99 -55.42 6.32
CA GLU A 488 -43.88 -54.73 5.68
C GLU A 488 -44.31 -53.37 5.08
N ALA A 489 -45.49 -53.30 4.47
CA ALA A 489 -46.06 -52.05 3.95
C ALA A 489 -46.37 -51.04 5.07
N GLU A 490 -46.90 -51.50 6.21
CA GLU A 490 -47.12 -50.66 7.40
C GLU A 490 -45.79 -50.17 7.99
N ALA A 491 -44.77 -51.05 8.06
CA ALA A 491 -43.44 -50.66 8.50
C ALA A 491 -42.81 -49.63 7.56
N ALA A 492 -42.98 -49.77 6.24
CA ALA A 492 -42.51 -48.80 5.25
C ALA A 492 -43.25 -47.45 5.37
N ALA A 493 -44.57 -47.48 5.57
CA ALA A 493 -45.38 -46.28 5.78
C ALA A 493 -44.94 -45.53 7.06
N ASN A 494 -44.67 -46.25 8.15
CA ASN A 494 -44.17 -45.64 9.39
C ASN A 494 -42.78 -45.03 9.22
N ARG A 495 -41.87 -45.67 8.46
CA ARG A 495 -40.55 -45.08 8.13
C ARG A 495 -40.69 -43.81 7.30
N LEU A 496 -41.63 -43.77 6.34
CA LEU A 496 -41.89 -42.56 5.55
C LEU A 496 -42.47 -41.43 6.40
N ARG A 497 -43.40 -41.71 7.33
CA ARG A 497 -43.91 -40.71 8.26
C ARG A 497 -42.82 -40.07 9.11
N LEU A 498 -41.94 -40.89 9.69
CA LEU A 498 -40.80 -40.39 10.47
C LEU A 498 -39.87 -39.50 9.63
N ARG A 499 -39.58 -39.89 8.38
CA ARG A 499 -38.79 -39.06 7.47
C ARG A 499 -39.43 -37.71 7.17
N VAL A 500 -40.76 -37.68 6.97
CA VAL A 500 -41.49 -36.43 6.73
C VAL A 500 -41.45 -35.54 7.98
N GLU A 501 -41.63 -36.10 9.17
CA GLU A 501 -41.53 -35.34 10.43
C GLU A 501 -40.12 -34.76 10.65
N ASP A 502 -39.07 -35.55 10.35
CA ASP A 502 -37.67 -35.08 10.41
C ASP A 502 -37.40 -33.98 9.37
N GLU A 503 -37.91 -34.11 8.15
CA GLU A 503 -37.79 -33.08 7.11
C GLU A 503 -38.53 -31.78 7.49
N GLU A 504 -39.75 -31.88 8.05
CA GLU A 504 -40.50 -30.73 8.54
C GLU A 504 -39.77 -30.03 9.68
N LYS A 505 -39.18 -30.80 10.61
CA LYS A 505 -38.34 -30.26 11.68
C LYS A 505 -37.11 -29.53 11.13
N HIS A 506 -36.42 -30.12 10.16
CA HIS A 506 -35.28 -29.48 9.51
C HIS A 506 -35.66 -28.21 8.74
N ARG A 507 -36.83 -28.18 8.09
CA ARG A 507 -37.36 -26.96 7.46
C ARG A 507 -37.66 -25.87 8.48
N ALA A 508 -38.33 -26.20 9.58
CA ALA A 508 -38.60 -25.25 10.66
C ALA A 508 -37.30 -24.70 11.29
N GLU A 509 -36.29 -25.55 11.51
CA GLU A 509 -34.97 -25.12 11.99
C GLU A 509 -34.21 -24.26 10.97
N ALA A 510 -34.39 -24.49 9.67
CA ALA A 510 -33.82 -23.67 8.62
C ALA A 510 -34.50 -22.29 8.53
N GLU A 511 -35.83 -22.23 8.61
CA GLU A 511 -36.59 -20.97 8.64
C GLU A 511 -36.27 -20.14 9.90
N ALA A 512 -36.17 -20.77 11.07
CA ALA A 512 -35.76 -20.10 12.30
C ALA A 512 -34.34 -19.52 12.19
N ARG A 513 -33.41 -20.24 11.55
CA ARG A 513 -32.06 -19.72 11.28
C ARG A 513 -32.08 -18.56 10.28
N ALA A 514 -32.88 -18.64 9.22
CA ALA A 514 -33.03 -17.57 8.25
C ALA A 514 -33.54 -16.27 8.91
N HIS A 515 -34.61 -16.35 9.71
CA HIS A 515 -35.11 -15.19 10.45
C HIS A 515 -34.11 -14.63 11.46
N ALA A 516 -33.34 -15.50 12.14
CA ALA A 516 -32.28 -15.05 13.04
C ALA A 516 -31.16 -14.32 12.29
N THR A 517 -30.82 -14.75 11.07
CA THR A 517 -29.83 -14.06 10.23
C THR A 517 -30.36 -12.74 9.68
N GLU A 518 -31.63 -12.66 9.29
CA GLU A 518 -32.28 -11.41 8.87
C GLU A 518 -32.30 -10.39 10.00
N ALA A 519 -32.70 -10.80 11.21
CA ALA A 519 -32.70 -9.91 12.39
C ALA A 519 -31.30 -9.39 12.74
N LYS A 520 -30.27 -10.25 12.61
CA LYS A 520 -28.86 -9.84 12.80
C LYS A 520 -28.42 -8.85 11.72
N TRP A 521 -28.80 -9.07 10.48
CA TRP A 521 -28.48 -8.18 9.37
C TRP A 521 -29.15 -6.81 9.53
N GLU A 522 -30.43 -6.77 9.92
CA GLU A 522 -31.12 -5.51 10.23
C GLU A 522 -30.47 -4.76 11.40
N SER A 523 -30.06 -5.47 12.45
CA SER A 523 -29.35 -4.85 13.58
C SER A 523 -28.02 -4.24 13.12
N ALA A 524 -27.23 -4.99 12.34
CA ALA A 524 -25.97 -4.50 11.80
C ALA A 524 -26.16 -3.29 10.86
N GLN A 525 -27.25 -3.28 10.09
CA GLN A 525 -27.60 -2.13 9.25
C GLN A 525 -27.92 -0.89 10.08
N ARG A 526 -28.71 -1.02 11.16
CA ARG A 526 -29.00 0.09 12.09
C ARG A 526 -27.73 0.62 12.74
N ASP A 527 -26.85 -0.26 13.21
CA ASP A 527 -25.58 0.14 13.82
C ASP A 527 -24.68 0.90 12.83
N LEU A 528 -24.67 0.48 11.56
CA LEU A 528 -23.94 1.15 10.48
C LEU A 528 -24.52 2.52 10.15
N GLU A 529 -25.85 2.66 10.11
CA GLU A 529 -26.54 3.94 9.93
C GLU A 529 -26.24 4.91 11.09
N GLU A 530 -26.27 4.43 12.33
CA GLU A 530 -25.90 5.22 13.52
C GLU A 530 -24.42 5.64 13.50
N ALA A 531 -23.53 4.74 13.08
CA ALA A 531 -22.10 5.05 12.92
C ALA A 531 -21.88 6.12 11.83
N ALA A 532 -22.59 6.02 10.70
CA ALA A 532 -22.54 7.01 9.63
C ALA A 532 -23.02 8.39 10.11
N GLN A 533 -24.14 8.44 10.84
CA GLN A 533 -24.65 9.69 11.42
C GLN A 533 -23.67 10.31 12.43
N ARG A 534 -23.02 9.49 13.26
CA ARG A 534 -21.96 9.95 14.19
C ARG A 534 -20.75 10.50 13.43
N ALA A 535 -20.33 9.84 12.35
CA ALA A 535 -19.24 10.31 11.51
C ALA A 535 -19.57 11.66 10.86
N GLU A 536 -20.76 11.83 10.28
CA GLU A 536 -21.21 13.11 9.71
C GLU A 536 -21.29 14.23 10.74
N ALA A 537 -21.74 13.93 11.96
CA ALA A 537 -21.76 14.90 13.06
C ALA A 537 -20.34 15.36 13.41
N MET A 538 -19.38 14.44 13.50
CA MET A 538 -17.96 14.78 13.73
C MET A 538 -17.37 15.59 12.57
N THR A 539 -17.67 15.25 11.31
CA THR A 539 -17.22 16.03 10.15
C THR A 539 -17.76 17.46 10.19
N ARG A 540 -19.04 17.64 10.57
CA ARG A 540 -19.63 18.98 10.75
C ARG A 540 -18.95 19.77 11.86
N GLN A 541 -18.61 19.12 12.98
CA GLN A 541 -17.86 19.77 14.07
C GLN A 541 -16.45 20.18 13.65
N LEU A 542 -15.73 19.34 12.91
CA LEU A 542 -14.40 19.64 12.40
C LEU A 542 -14.43 20.83 11.43
N ARG A 543 -15.38 20.88 10.49
CA ARG A 543 -15.55 22.02 9.58
C ARG A 543 -15.80 23.33 10.33
N ARG A 544 -16.66 23.31 11.36
CA ARG A 544 -16.90 24.50 12.20
C ARG A 544 -15.61 24.98 12.89
N ARG A 545 -14.82 24.08 13.44
CA ARG A 545 -13.54 24.44 14.07
C ARG A 545 -12.50 24.96 13.07
N ASP A 546 -12.45 24.40 11.88
CA ASP A 546 -11.57 24.90 10.83
C ASP A 546 -11.95 26.32 10.39
N ASP A 547 -13.23 26.61 10.28
CA ASP A 547 -13.72 27.95 9.95
C ASP A 547 -13.47 28.95 11.10
N GLU A 548 -13.66 28.53 12.35
CA GLU A 548 -13.27 29.33 13.53
C GLU A 548 -11.76 29.64 13.53
N LEU A 549 -10.91 28.66 13.22
CA LEU A 549 -9.46 28.86 13.11
C LEU A 549 -9.08 29.79 11.96
N ARG A 550 -9.78 29.70 10.81
CA ARG A 550 -9.57 30.62 9.68
C ARG A 550 -9.95 32.05 10.06
N GLN A 551 -11.09 32.24 10.70
CA GLN A 551 -11.53 33.54 11.20
C GLN A 551 -10.54 34.11 12.23
N SER A 552 -10.11 33.30 13.20
CA SER A 552 -9.11 33.70 14.21
C SER A 552 -7.77 34.10 13.58
N ARG A 553 -7.29 33.38 12.55
CA ARG A 553 -6.09 33.76 11.81
C ARG A 553 -6.26 35.06 11.03
N GLN A 554 -7.43 35.29 10.45
CA GLN A 554 -7.72 36.52 9.72
C GLN A 554 -7.78 37.73 10.66
N THR A 555 -8.45 37.59 11.81
CA THR A 555 -8.49 38.65 12.84
C THR A 555 -7.10 38.91 13.44
N ALA A 556 -6.32 37.86 13.71
CA ALA A 556 -4.93 38.00 14.20
C ALA A 556 -4.02 38.72 13.20
N ARG A 557 -4.15 38.42 11.89
CA ARG A 557 -3.42 39.15 10.83
C ARG A 557 -3.83 40.62 10.79
N GLY A 558 -5.13 40.92 10.87
CA GLY A 558 -5.63 42.29 10.94
C GLY A 558 -5.09 43.05 12.15
N ALA A 559 -5.12 42.43 13.34
CA ALA A 559 -4.60 43.00 14.57
C ALA A 559 -3.08 43.26 14.49
N SER A 560 -2.30 42.30 13.97
CA SER A 560 -0.85 42.46 13.80
C SER A 560 -0.50 43.58 12.82
N GLN A 561 -1.23 43.70 11.70
CA GLN A 561 -1.04 44.80 10.75
C GLN A 561 -1.40 46.16 11.36
N ALA A 562 -2.49 46.23 12.15
CA ALA A 562 -2.87 47.43 12.87
C ALA A 562 -1.82 47.85 13.92
N GLN A 563 -1.27 46.88 14.66
CA GLN A 563 -0.18 47.13 15.62
C GLN A 563 1.09 47.64 14.93
N LEU A 564 1.49 47.03 13.80
CA LEU A 564 2.65 47.47 13.02
C LEU A 564 2.44 48.91 12.49
N ARG A 565 1.23 49.20 11.99
CA ARG A 565 0.84 50.55 11.55
C ARG A 565 0.94 51.56 12.69
N GLN A 566 0.39 51.23 13.85
CA GLN A 566 0.44 52.10 15.03
C GLN A 566 1.88 52.35 15.50
N ALA A 567 2.70 51.30 15.60
CA ALA A 567 4.11 51.44 15.96
C ALA A 567 4.89 52.33 14.99
N ARG A 568 4.58 52.25 13.69
CA ARG A 568 5.17 53.13 12.67
C ARG A 568 4.72 54.59 12.87
N ILE A 569 3.42 54.83 13.08
CA ILE A 569 2.89 56.18 13.35
C ILE A 569 3.54 56.76 14.60
N ASP A 570 3.66 55.99 15.68
CA ASP A 570 4.27 56.46 16.93
C ASP A 570 5.76 56.78 16.75
N THR A 571 6.49 55.95 15.99
CA THR A 571 7.89 56.25 15.63
C THR A 571 8.00 57.54 14.81
N LEU A 572 7.10 57.74 13.84
CA LEU A 572 7.06 58.95 13.02
C LEU A 572 6.68 60.20 13.82
N ARG A 573 5.79 60.08 14.81
CA ARG A 573 5.45 61.17 15.75
C ARG A 573 6.66 61.63 16.55
N VAL A 574 7.44 60.70 17.09
CA VAL A 574 8.68 61.03 17.80
C VAL A 574 9.67 61.76 16.88
N LEU A 575 9.82 61.30 15.63
CA LEU A 575 10.68 61.98 14.65
C LEU A 575 10.15 63.36 14.25
N ALA A 576 8.83 63.53 14.11
CA ALA A 576 8.19 64.81 13.81
C ALA A 576 8.40 65.82 14.95
N ALA A 577 8.31 65.39 16.21
CA ALA A 577 8.60 66.25 17.36
C ALA A 577 10.05 66.76 17.33
N VAL A 578 11.02 65.88 17.05
CA VAL A 578 12.44 66.28 16.89
C VAL A 578 12.64 67.22 15.71
N LEU A 579 11.98 66.98 14.57
CA LEU A 579 12.00 67.88 13.42
C LEU A 579 11.45 69.28 13.76
N ALA A 580 10.38 69.33 14.55
CA ALA A 580 9.79 70.58 14.99
C ALA A 580 10.75 71.36 15.91
N GLU A 581 11.49 70.68 16.80
CA GLU A 581 12.53 71.31 17.63
C GLU A 581 13.71 71.83 16.79
N VAL A 582 14.13 71.10 15.77
CA VAL A 582 15.17 71.56 14.83
C VAL A 582 14.70 72.76 14.03
N ALA A 583 13.41 72.77 13.62
CA ALA A 583 12.80 73.93 12.97
C ALA A 583 12.82 75.14 13.89
N ASP A 584 12.43 74.99 15.16
CA ASP A 584 12.49 76.06 16.16
C ASP A 584 13.90 76.63 16.29
N GLN A 585 14.93 75.77 16.39
CA GLN A 585 16.32 76.21 16.48
C GLN A 585 16.76 76.98 15.22
N ALA A 586 16.32 76.55 14.04
CA ALA A 586 16.61 77.23 12.78
C ALA A 586 15.97 78.64 12.72
N VAL A 587 14.82 78.86 13.37
CA VAL A 587 14.21 80.20 13.49
C VAL A 587 15.08 81.14 14.33
N HIS A 588 15.62 80.63 15.43
CA HIS A 588 16.33 81.44 16.43
C HIS A 588 17.78 81.77 16.03
N GLU A 589 18.40 81.05 15.08
CA GLU A 589 19.77 81.33 14.60
C GLU A 589 19.91 82.61 13.74
N GLY A 590 18.81 83.21 13.27
CA GLY A 590 18.82 84.48 12.53
C GLY A 590 19.26 84.39 11.06
N GLU A 591 19.05 85.47 10.29
CA GLU A 591 19.03 85.55 8.80
C GLU A 591 20.28 85.11 8.01
N LYS A 592 21.37 84.68 8.65
CA LYS A 592 22.60 84.25 7.94
C LYS A 592 22.62 82.74 7.78
N GLU A 593 22.15 82.21 6.65
CA GLU A 593 22.31 80.82 6.14
C GLU A 593 22.86 79.83 7.19
N GLY A 594 22.11 79.63 8.27
CA GLY A 594 22.61 78.97 9.47
C GLY A 594 22.76 77.47 9.23
N LEU A 595 23.72 76.87 9.93
CA LEU A 595 23.94 75.43 9.88
C LEU A 595 22.68 74.66 10.32
N ALA A 596 21.87 75.21 11.23
CA ALA A 596 20.59 74.61 11.63
C ALA A 596 19.55 74.63 10.50
N ASN A 597 19.45 75.70 9.71
CA ASN A 597 18.50 75.77 8.58
C ASN A 597 18.90 74.80 7.45
N ALA A 598 20.21 74.70 7.15
CA ALA A 598 20.72 73.71 6.19
C ALA A 598 20.46 72.27 6.67
N LEU A 599 20.62 72.01 7.97
CA LEU A 599 20.31 70.72 8.57
C LEU A 599 18.81 70.43 8.51
N TYR A 600 17.95 71.38 8.89
CA TYR A 600 16.48 71.27 8.81
C TYR A 600 16.03 70.87 7.40
N ARG A 601 16.46 71.60 6.35
CA ARG A 601 16.11 71.26 4.96
C ARG A 601 16.59 69.88 4.55
N ARG A 602 17.77 69.44 5.01
CA ARG A 602 18.30 68.11 4.70
C ARG A 602 17.51 67.00 5.38
N VAL A 603 17.13 67.19 6.65
CA VAL A 603 16.28 66.21 7.36
C VAL A 603 14.87 66.22 6.77
N LEU A 604 14.32 67.37 6.39
CA LEU A 604 13.04 67.50 5.70
C LEU A 604 13.04 66.75 4.37
N ALA A 605 14.06 66.92 3.52
CA ALA A 605 14.18 66.17 2.27
C ALA A 605 14.24 64.66 2.48
N ARG A 606 14.88 64.21 3.57
CA ARG A 606 14.93 62.79 3.94
C ARG A 606 13.61 62.28 4.52
N ALA A 607 12.89 63.12 5.26
CA ALA A 607 11.57 62.83 5.80
C ALA A 607 10.51 62.76 4.67
N ALA A 608 10.62 63.63 3.66
CA ALA A 608 9.79 63.61 2.46
C ALA A 608 9.94 62.30 1.67
N ALA A 609 11.14 61.74 1.59
CA ALA A 609 11.36 60.41 1.01
C ALA A 609 10.65 59.28 1.78
N ALA A 610 10.30 59.48 3.06
CA ALA A 610 9.49 58.58 3.86
C ALA A 610 7.98 58.91 3.84
N GLY A 611 7.57 59.91 3.04
CA GLY A 611 6.20 60.40 2.92
C GLY A 611 5.79 61.37 4.04
N VAL A 612 6.73 61.92 4.80
CA VAL A 612 6.45 62.96 5.81
C VAL A 612 6.62 64.33 5.17
N LEU A 613 5.55 65.12 5.18
CA LEU A 613 5.48 66.47 4.61
C LEU A 613 5.26 67.48 5.74
N ASP A 614 5.75 68.70 5.55
CA ASP A 614 5.50 69.82 6.45
C ASP A 614 4.09 70.40 6.26
N ILE A 615 3.55 70.95 7.34
CA ILE A 615 2.29 71.68 7.37
C ILE A 615 2.64 73.15 7.54
N GLY A 616 2.65 73.87 6.42
CA GLY A 616 2.94 75.29 6.32
C GLY A 616 4.44 75.63 6.46
N VAL A 617 4.88 76.66 5.73
CA VAL A 617 6.24 77.19 5.85
C VAL A 617 6.27 78.20 6.99
N LEU A 618 7.36 78.21 7.75
CA LEU A 618 7.56 79.21 8.80
C LEU A 618 7.36 80.64 8.28
N GLY A 619 6.50 81.42 8.95
CA GLY A 619 6.17 82.79 8.56
C GLY A 619 5.14 82.92 7.45
N GLU A 620 4.65 81.81 6.88
CA GLU A 620 3.58 81.81 5.89
C GLU A 620 2.23 82.13 6.53
N GLU A 621 1.47 83.01 5.90
CA GLU A 621 0.06 83.25 6.23
C GLU A 621 -0.83 82.21 5.55
N THR A 622 -1.60 81.47 6.34
CA THR A 622 -2.52 80.43 5.86
C THR A 622 -3.88 80.54 6.54
N ASP A 623 -4.90 79.89 5.97
CA ASP A 623 -6.21 79.76 6.60
C ASP A 623 -6.14 78.75 7.75
N TYR A 624 -6.86 79.02 8.85
CA TYR A 624 -6.84 78.13 10.01
C TYR A 624 -7.67 76.85 9.76
N ASP A 625 -7.03 75.69 9.86
CA ASP A 625 -7.67 74.39 9.90
C ASP A 625 -7.39 73.69 11.25
N PRO A 626 -8.41 73.47 12.11
CA PRO A 626 -8.22 72.84 13.42
C PRO A 626 -7.69 71.39 13.35
N ALA A 627 -7.78 70.72 12.20
CA ALA A 627 -7.23 69.38 12.03
C ALA A 627 -5.69 69.39 12.04
N VAL A 628 -5.09 70.43 11.46
CA VAL A 628 -3.64 70.53 11.22
C VAL A 628 -2.97 71.66 11.98
N HIS A 629 -3.73 72.64 12.49
CA HIS A 629 -3.23 73.83 13.18
C HIS A 629 -3.64 73.86 14.65
N ARG A 630 -2.67 74.17 15.51
CA ARG A 630 -2.85 74.47 16.93
C ARG A 630 -2.59 75.95 17.17
N ALA A 631 -3.62 76.68 17.57
CA ALA A 631 -3.54 78.11 17.88
C ALA A 631 -3.68 78.34 19.39
N PRO A 632 -2.59 78.61 20.15
CA PRO A 632 -2.65 78.81 21.60
C PRO A 632 -3.56 79.97 22.01
N GLY A 633 -3.69 81.00 21.15
CA GLY A 633 -4.57 82.15 21.36
C GLY A 633 -6.03 81.95 20.91
N GLY A 634 -6.42 80.75 20.49
CA GLY A 634 -7.73 80.45 19.93
C GLY A 634 -7.80 80.56 18.40
N PRO A 635 -8.91 80.09 17.78
CA PRO A 635 -9.06 80.07 16.32
C PRO A 635 -9.15 81.48 15.73
N ALA A 636 -8.47 81.72 14.61
CA ALA A 636 -8.56 82.95 13.83
C ALA A 636 -8.73 82.59 12.34
N ALA A 637 -9.38 83.44 11.55
CA ALA A 637 -9.59 83.12 10.12
C ALA A 637 -8.26 83.00 9.35
N ARG A 638 -7.31 83.91 9.65
CA ARG A 638 -5.96 83.96 9.08
C ARG A 638 -4.93 83.77 10.18
N VAL A 639 -3.98 82.89 9.95
CA VAL A 639 -2.93 82.56 10.91
C VAL A 639 -1.55 82.53 10.25
N VAL A 640 -0.52 82.93 10.99
CA VAL A 640 0.89 82.84 10.59
C VAL A 640 1.51 81.63 11.28
N VAL A 641 2.22 80.79 10.52
CA VAL A 641 2.91 79.61 11.06
C VAL A 641 4.13 80.04 11.88
N GLU A 642 4.09 79.81 13.19
CA GLU A 642 5.22 80.03 14.11
C GLU A 642 6.12 78.81 14.22
N ARG A 643 5.53 77.61 14.09
CA ARG A 643 6.25 76.34 14.09
C ARG A 643 5.60 75.41 13.08
N PRO A 644 6.35 74.86 12.10
CA PRO A 644 5.80 73.95 11.11
C PRO A 644 5.28 72.67 11.79
N GLY A 645 4.14 72.18 11.31
CA GLY A 645 3.62 70.86 11.67
C GLY A 645 4.13 69.80 10.70
N PHE A 646 3.76 68.54 10.94
CA PHE A 646 4.13 67.43 10.05
C PHE A 646 2.97 66.46 9.83
N VAL A 647 2.81 66.04 8.58
CA VAL A 647 1.79 65.08 8.14
C VAL A 647 2.44 63.92 7.42
N TRP A 648 1.95 62.70 7.64
CA TRP A 648 2.43 61.51 6.97
C TRP A 648 1.43 61.03 5.92
N GLN A 649 1.91 60.89 4.69
CA GLN A 649 1.20 60.25 3.58
C GLN A 649 1.79 58.87 3.33
N GLY A 650 1.25 57.87 4.04
CA GLY A 650 1.65 56.49 3.84
C GLY A 650 1.10 55.91 2.53
N PRO A 651 1.83 55.00 1.84
CA PRO A 651 1.44 54.46 0.53
C PRO A 651 0.16 53.61 0.54
N ARG A 652 -0.37 53.27 1.73
CA ARG A 652 -1.61 52.48 1.93
C ARG A 652 -2.57 53.14 2.91
N GLU A 653 -2.30 54.39 3.28
CA GLU A 653 -3.15 55.13 4.20
C GLU A 653 -4.30 55.78 3.41
N PRO A 654 -5.55 55.67 3.86
CA PRO A 654 -6.70 56.25 3.16
C PRO A 654 -6.69 57.79 3.19
N GLY A 655 -5.87 58.40 4.04
CA GLY A 655 -5.71 59.84 4.13
C GLY A 655 -4.44 60.25 4.89
N PRO A 656 -4.09 61.54 4.86
CA PRO A 656 -2.96 62.07 5.60
C PRO A 656 -3.12 61.87 7.12
N VAL A 657 -2.09 61.38 7.79
CA VAL A 657 -2.04 61.24 9.25
C VAL A 657 -1.25 62.40 9.83
N VAL A 658 -1.91 63.27 10.59
CA VAL A 658 -1.23 64.38 11.28
C VAL A 658 -0.34 63.80 12.39
N LEU A 659 0.96 64.02 12.26
CA LEU A 659 1.96 63.57 13.24
C LEU A 659 2.14 64.61 14.33
N GLU A 660 2.28 65.88 13.93
CA GLU A 660 2.42 67.04 14.80
C GLU A 660 1.65 68.21 14.16
N GLN A 661 0.83 68.93 14.92
CA GLN A 661 0.11 70.10 14.41
C GLN A 661 1.03 71.31 14.32
N ALA A 662 0.85 72.14 13.29
CA ALA A 662 1.58 73.41 13.18
C ALA A 662 1.13 74.36 14.29
N ILE A 663 2.07 75.01 14.97
CA ILE A 663 1.73 76.06 15.94
C ILE A 663 1.62 77.36 15.16
N VAL A 664 0.48 78.01 15.30
CA VAL A 664 0.15 79.19 14.52
C VAL A 664 -0.32 80.32 15.43
N ARG A 665 0.01 81.57 15.05
CA ARG A 665 -0.50 82.80 15.68
C ARG A 665 -1.47 83.50 14.76
N ARG A 666 -2.29 84.40 15.30
CA ARG A 666 -3.17 85.26 14.50
C ARG A 666 -2.34 86.17 13.58
N ALA A 667 -2.73 86.27 12.30
CA ALA A 667 -2.17 87.26 11.39
C ALA A 667 -2.67 88.66 11.79
N GLU A 668 -1.76 89.64 11.90
CA GLU A 668 -2.06 91.01 12.33
C GLU A 668 -2.62 91.88 11.20
#